data_AF-A0A7V7XEF4-F1
#
_entry.id   AF-A0A7V7XEF4-F1
#
_cell.length_a   1.000
_cell.length_b   1.000
_cell.length_c   1.000
_cell.angle_alpha   90.00
_cell.angle_beta   90.00
_cell.angle_gamma   90.00
#
_symmetry.space_group_name_H-M   'P 1'
#
loop_
_entity.id
_entity.type
_entity.pdbx_description
1 polymer ?
#
loop_
_entity_poly.entity_id
_entity_poly.type
_entity_poly.pdbx_seq_one_letter_code
_entity_poly.pdbx_strand_id
1 'polypeptide(L)'
;MPDFTYTGIHKACYALFTPHPPSSHKRGAEALFVPLLACVGAGRLAVGEPGEGKITTPKCITGASEHRSCSMAGSDSVTIANRYELQEILGRGGMGEVYRAYDRLTQTPVAIKKVRAGVYSPTPDSDESSHDPHIALAQEFQILARLRHPHIVSVLDYSFDKDQPYLTMQLLENAQTLDKAASNLSVSGRINLLGQVLEALGYLHQHGILHRDLKPGNVLVVDGVVKVLDFGVALAAHDRTGADRIVGTLSYMAPELLQGDPPTVESDLYSFGVMAYQVFAGRHPFRWETQYELLEDILSSDPDATPLEDYSVRLKMGTDVAADDEPTTLMPERVVNIVANNTSESTKGYSPLTNLILRLLDKSPNHRPGDARATLRELYKTFDLPVPRESMAVRESYLKAAKFVGRRAELSQLSGFINQAKAGKGSICLVGGESGVGKSRLLDELRVYSKVSDVEVLRGKAVEGAGLPYQVWRDVVPQLVLNIEISDLEAGVIKEIVPTIATLLGREIPDAPELPGQAAQDRLLLVLVEILRRQTKPLLLILEDLQWTNEGILPLKRFEEEIANYPIMIMGSYRSDEKPTLPEELPTAVAIVLERLGAGEIAELASAMLGKQGKNAELVQLLARETEGNTFFMVEAARMLAEEAGSLIDVGDLTLPKEILTGGMQELLRRRIAAVPAQYQPLLQLAAVVGRQINQDVLRVCEPETDLGEWLQACEAAAVFDVLDDNWQFAHHKIRETLIAELPADTSAQMHRRVARAIESLYPDNWEYNEVLLEHWCAAGDVDKHLHYLNLVARRQINITAEYTTAYRLLERGMAQIADTDPRRVGLLNWVARARWKQGQYAEAEGAAQQAKTLAESIGDEAGIASSKNYLGLVAWEQGQYDLAENYYQQSLALREKLEDQAGIAASLSNLGNVYQAKGDVARAQEFYERSAVIQETLEDRWGLSSTLNNLGAVTAMQGKFDPSLAFFERSRALREEMGDKRGLAATLNNLGFVAYLNNQFDTAQDYYWKSLAIGESIGDTSGVVHTLNNIGSLQVQMKQDDAAIQTLARSLSMARALGMIPLILEIFVSYAQIFARRERSELAAEIIGFVSNHPANNQELRQNCENLMPVLRQTTAPDALQGHLDKGAALALEAVAESIARET
;
A
#
# COMPACT_ATOMS: atom_id res chain seq x y z
N MET A 1 48.24 2.80 -47.69
CA MET A 1 46.88 3.00 -47.14
C MET A 1 46.01 3.43 -48.29
N PRO A 2 45.00 2.64 -48.69
CA PRO A 2 43.85 3.15 -49.45
C PRO A 2 42.79 3.68 -48.49
N ASP A 3 42.09 4.74 -48.89
CA ASP A 3 40.98 5.31 -48.12
C ASP A 3 39.80 4.33 -48.04
N PHE A 4 39.40 3.96 -46.82
CA PHE A 4 38.17 3.21 -46.58
C PHE A 4 36.99 4.18 -46.51
N THR A 5 36.33 4.43 -47.64
CA THR A 5 35.05 5.15 -47.67
C THR A 5 33.96 4.28 -47.06
N TYR A 6 33.69 4.44 -45.76
CA TYR A 6 32.58 3.79 -45.06
C TYR A 6 31.23 4.28 -45.60
N THR A 7 30.59 3.46 -46.44
CA THR A 7 29.21 3.65 -46.93
C THR A 7 28.17 2.87 -46.12
N GLY A 8 28.60 2.14 -45.09
CA GLY A 8 27.77 1.28 -44.24
C GLY A 8 27.22 2.02 -43.02
N ILE A 9 26.14 2.76 -43.19
CA ILE A 9 25.47 3.51 -42.10
C ILE A 9 24.01 3.04 -41.96
N HIS A 10 23.63 1.95 -42.65
CA HIS A 10 22.24 1.78 -43.07
C HIS A 10 21.36 1.06 -42.06
N LYS A 11 21.88 0.08 -41.31
CA LYS A 11 21.04 -0.69 -40.34
C LYS A 11 21.58 -0.95 -38.95
N ALA A 12 22.83 -0.61 -38.60
CA ALA A 12 23.22 -0.47 -37.19
C ALA A 12 22.26 0.49 -36.44
N CYS A 13 21.80 1.53 -37.14
CA CYS A 13 20.72 2.40 -36.71
C CYS A 13 19.40 1.65 -36.42
N TYR A 14 18.97 0.77 -37.32
CA TYR A 14 17.56 0.33 -37.44
C TYR A 14 17.01 -0.35 -36.18
N ALA A 15 17.87 -0.99 -35.38
CA ALA A 15 17.47 -1.70 -34.17
C ALA A 15 17.61 -0.87 -32.87
N LEU A 16 18.18 0.34 -32.95
CA LEU A 16 18.32 1.30 -31.83
C LEU A 16 17.21 2.36 -31.81
N PHE A 17 16.41 2.47 -32.87
CA PHE A 17 15.39 3.51 -33.03
C PHE A 17 13.94 3.01 -32.83
N THR A 18 13.71 1.71 -32.59
CA THR A 18 12.34 1.17 -32.39
C THR A 18 12.23 0.21 -31.19
N PRO A 19 11.16 0.31 -30.37
CA PRO A 19 10.94 -0.57 -29.23
C PRO A 19 10.30 -1.89 -29.66
N HIS A 20 11.11 -2.86 -30.09
CA HIS A 20 10.64 -4.21 -30.38
C HIS A 20 10.50 -5.08 -29.10
N PRO A 21 9.39 -5.84 -28.95
CA PRO A 21 9.24 -6.84 -27.90
C PRO A 21 10.00 -8.14 -28.23
N PRO A 22 10.42 -8.94 -27.22
CA PRO A 22 11.16 -10.17 -27.43
C PRO A 22 10.30 -11.30 -28.02
N SER A 23 10.86 -12.07 -28.96
CA SER A 23 10.22 -13.28 -29.48
C SER A 23 10.32 -14.43 -28.48
N SER A 24 9.25 -15.22 -28.32
CA SER A 24 9.11 -16.17 -27.20
C SER A 24 9.21 -17.64 -27.62
N HIS A 25 10.41 -18.22 -27.52
CA HIS A 25 10.59 -19.68 -27.49
C HIS A 25 11.46 -20.12 -26.31
N LYS A 26 10.82 -20.76 -25.32
CA LYS A 26 11.46 -21.30 -24.11
C LYS A 26 12.34 -22.51 -24.43
N ARG A 27 13.54 -22.60 -23.81
CA ARG A 27 14.05 -23.80 -23.11
C ARG A 27 15.36 -23.55 -22.35
N GLY A 28 15.27 -23.51 -21.02
CA GLY A 28 16.09 -24.27 -20.05
C GLY A 28 17.62 -24.08 -19.91
N ALA A 29 18.04 -23.99 -18.64
CA ALA A 29 19.29 -24.46 -18.02
C ALA A 29 20.32 -23.43 -17.52
N GLU A 30 20.28 -23.22 -16.19
CA GLU A 30 21.39 -23.39 -15.22
C GLU A 30 22.70 -22.58 -15.33
N ALA A 31 22.77 -21.54 -14.49
CA ALA A 31 23.79 -21.30 -13.45
C ALA A 31 25.31 -21.41 -13.75
N LEU A 32 26.05 -20.32 -13.42
CA LEU A 32 27.21 -20.36 -12.53
C LEU A 32 27.56 -18.97 -11.96
N PHE A 33 28.40 -18.92 -10.92
CA PHE A 33 28.44 -17.89 -9.87
C PHE A 33 29.88 -17.39 -9.61
N VAL A 34 30.03 -16.36 -8.75
CA VAL A 34 31.26 -15.90 -8.03
C VAL A 34 32.09 -14.75 -8.68
N PRO A 35 32.61 -13.77 -7.89
CA PRO A 35 32.81 -12.39 -8.33
C PRO A 35 34.27 -11.87 -8.24
N LEU A 36 34.49 -10.56 -8.43
CA LEU A 36 35.73 -9.89 -8.02
C LEU A 36 35.51 -8.45 -7.50
N LEU A 37 36.18 -8.14 -6.38
CA LEU A 37 36.15 -6.87 -5.65
C LEU A 37 37.23 -5.86 -6.14
N ALA A 38 37.04 -4.60 -5.69
CA ALA A 38 38.06 -3.68 -5.12
C ALA A 38 38.59 -2.47 -5.94
N CYS A 39 38.36 -1.27 -5.36
CA CYS A 39 39.24 -0.05 -5.32
C CYS A 39 39.52 0.68 -6.69
N VAL A 40 39.81 1.99 -6.84
CA VAL A 40 40.13 3.20 -6.01
C VAL A 40 39.49 4.43 -6.74
N GLY A 41 39.14 5.60 -6.17
CA GLY A 41 39.11 6.09 -4.79
C GLY A 41 39.59 7.56 -4.62
N ALA A 42 38.75 8.43 -4.02
CA ALA A 42 38.98 9.82 -3.55
C ALA A 42 39.23 10.97 -4.56
N GLY A 43 38.46 12.06 -4.41
CA GLY A 43 38.68 13.35 -5.09
C GLY A 43 37.87 14.50 -4.45
N ARG A 44 38.41 15.16 -3.42
CA ARG A 44 37.81 16.38 -2.83
C ARG A 44 38.06 17.60 -3.72
N LEU A 45 37.10 18.52 -3.77
CA LEU A 45 37.35 19.97 -3.89
C LEU A 45 36.23 20.75 -3.18
N ALA A 46 36.53 21.94 -2.69
CA ALA A 46 35.66 22.74 -1.81
C ALA A 46 35.86 24.25 -2.01
N VAL A 47 35.07 25.04 -1.27
CA VAL A 47 35.16 26.51 -1.00
C VAL A 47 34.34 27.43 -1.91
N GLY A 48 33.47 28.27 -1.31
CA GLY A 48 32.82 29.41 -1.98
C GLY A 48 31.58 30.02 -1.28
N GLU A 49 31.75 30.67 -0.13
CA GLU A 49 30.75 31.52 0.56
C GLU A 49 31.21 33.01 0.55
N PRO A 50 30.44 34.02 1.04
CA PRO A 50 28.98 34.22 1.12
C PRO A 50 28.56 35.65 0.63
N GLY A 51 27.30 36.07 0.82
CA GLY A 51 26.87 37.46 0.61
C GLY A 51 25.60 37.87 1.38
N GLU A 52 25.74 38.75 2.37
CA GLU A 52 24.62 39.30 3.17
C GLU A 52 23.85 40.43 2.47
N GLY A 53 22.55 40.56 2.75
CA GLY A 53 21.72 41.69 2.29
C GLY A 53 20.55 42.02 3.23
N LYS A 54 20.75 42.96 4.16
CA LYS A 54 19.68 43.49 5.03
C LYS A 54 18.76 44.45 4.28
N ILE A 55 17.44 44.26 4.36
CA ILE A 55 16.44 45.30 4.02
C ILE A 55 15.39 45.42 5.15
N THR A 56 14.87 46.63 5.30
CA THR A 56 14.14 47.20 6.45
C THR A 56 12.63 46.95 6.47
N THR A 57 12.05 46.87 7.67
CA THR A 57 10.59 46.86 7.92
C THR A 57 9.94 48.25 7.76
N PRO A 58 8.64 48.28 7.38
CA PRO A 58 7.73 49.19 8.08
C PRO A 58 6.31 48.64 8.36
N LYS A 59 5.90 48.79 9.63
CA LYS A 59 4.56 49.04 10.23
C LYS A 59 3.25 48.54 9.57
N CYS A 60 2.44 47.90 10.42
CA CYS A 60 1.04 47.51 10.20
C CYS A 60 0.06 48.66 9.91
N ILE A 61 -0.98 48.33 9.13
CA ILE A 61 -2.35 48.86 9.28
C ILE A 61 -3.29 47.65 9.37
N THR A 62 -4.35 47.76 10.18
CA THR A 62 -5.20 46.65 10.64
C THR A 62 -6.43 46.38 9.77
N GLY A 63 -6.83 45.10 9.66
CA GLY A 63 -8.24 44.71 9.69
C GLY A 63 -8.83 44.02 8.45
N ALA A 64 -8.73 42.69 8.39
CA ALA A 64 -9.72 41.77 7.82
C ALA A 64 -9.41 40.34 8.28
N SER A 65 -10.44 39.53 8.54
CA SER A 65 -10.32 38.13 8.94
C SER A 65 -10.28 37.22 7.71
N GLU A 66 -9.12 36.64 7.42
CA GLU A 66 -8.97 35.54 6.45
C GLU A 66 -8.21 34.38 7.10
N HIS A 67 -8.72 33.16 6.96
CA HIS A 67 -7.96 31.96 7.27
C HIS A 67 -6.74 31.89 6.34
N ARG A 68 -5.53 32.02 6.90
CA ARG A 68 -4.29 31.74 6.18
C ARG A 68 -3.62 30.50 6.73
N SER A 69 -3.24 29.64 5.78
CA SER A 69 -2.18 28.65 5.92
C SER A 69 -0.96 29.27 6.60
N CYS A 70 -0.49 28.63 7.66
CA CYS A 70 0.66 29.11 8.43
C CYS A 70 1.94 28.49 7.86
N SER A 71 2.64 29.21 6.98
CA SER A 71 4.01 28.88 6.59
C SER A 71 5.00 29.31 7.68
N MET A 72 5.11 28.51 8.73
CA MET A 72 6.15 28.65 9.75
C MET A 72 7.48 28.07 9.25
N ALA A 73 8.21 28.85 8.46
CA ALA A 73 9.63 28.59 8.22
C ALA A 73 10.45 29.04 9.45
N GLY A 74 11.15 28.10 10.11
CA GLY A 74 12.16 28.44 11.12
C GLY A 74 11.84 28.12 12.58
N SER A 75 11.16 27.00 12.86
CA SER A 75 11.36 26.26 14.11
C SER A 75 11.69 24.82 13.77
N ASP A 76 12.76 24.24 14.34
CA ASP A 76 13.08 22.82 14.18
C ASP A 76 11.92 21.98 14.77
N SER A 77 10.97 21.56 13.93
CA SER A 77 9.84 20.78 14.40
C SER A 77 10.31 19.37 14.75
N VAL A 78 10.13 19.00 16.01
CA VAL A 78 10.62 17.72 16.53
C VAL A 78 9.73 16.62 16.00
N THR A 79 10.24 15.85 15.03
CA THR A 79 9.53 14.69 14.49
C THR A 79 9.81 13.43 15.32
N ILE A 80 8.81 12.54 15.40
CA ILE A 80 8.96 11.16 15.89
C ILE A 80 8.85 10.23 14.68
N ALA A 81 9.82 9.33 14.53
CA ALA A 81 9.87 8.33 13.44
C ALA A 81 9.65 8.92 12.03
N ASN A 82 10.09 10.17 11.81
CA ASN A 82 9.83 11.02 10.63
C ASN A 82 8.36 11.23 10.20
N ARG A 83 7.40 10.51 10.79
CA ARG A 83 5.96 10.53 10.47
C ARG A 83 5.19 11.58 11.26
N TYR A 84 5.46 11.70 12.56
CA TYR A 84 4.65 12.54 13.45
C TYR A 84 5.37 13.85 13.76
N GLU A 85 4.79 14.97 13.37
CA GLU A 85 5.29 16.30 13.72
C GLU A 85 4.69 16.74 15.06
N LEU A 86 5.53 16.89 16.09
CA LEU A 86 5.07 17.32 17.41
C LEU A 86 4.73 18.81 17.42
N GLN A 87 3.54 19.12 17.96
CA GLN A 87 3.05 20.47 18.13
C GLN A 87 3.14 20.87 19.61
N GLU A 88 2.02 21.01 20.31
CA GLU A 88 1.94 21.44 21.71
C GLU A 88 1.87 20.26 22.70
N ILE A 89 2.20 20.52 23.97
CA ILE A 89 2.03 19.55 25.06
C ILE A 89 0.63 19.70 25.64
N LEU A 90 -0.17 18.64 25.51
CA LEU A 90 -1.53 18.54 26.06
C LEU A 90 -1.52 18.20 27.55
N GLY A 91 -0.50 17.48 28.04
CA GLY A 91 -0.41 17.12 29.45
C GLY A 91 0.96 16.55 29.85
N ARG A 92 1.31 16.69 31.13
CA ARG A 92 2.51 16.10 31.74
C ARG A 92 2.11 15.33 33.00
N GLY A 93 2.59 14.09 33.12
CA GLY A 93 2.28 13.20 34.24
C GLY A 93 3.51 12.48 34.79
N GLY A 94 3.31 11.62 35.79
CA GLY A 94 4.38 10.81 36.36
C GLY A 94 5.05 9.87 35.35
N MET A 95 4.25 9.32 34.43
CA MET A 95 4.64 8.27 33.48
C MET A 95 5.18 8.81 32.14
N GLY A 96 4.97 10.08 31.82
CA GLY A 96 5.22 10.59 30.47
C GLY A 96 4.70 12.00 30.20
N GLU A 97 4.84 12.41 28.93
CA GLU A 97 4.32 13.65 28.38
C GLU A 97 3.44 13.32 27.17
N VAL A 98 2.28 13.99 27.07
CA VAL A 98 1.31 13.84 25.99
C VAL A 98 1.35 15.07 25.10
N TYR A 99 1.52 14.86 23.81
CA TYR A 99 1.63 15.88 22.78
C TYR A 99 0.46 15.82 21.82
N ARG A 100 0.01 16.98 21.33
CA ARG A 100 -0.69 17.08 20.05
C ARG A 100 0.36 16.87 18.95
N ALA A 101 0.06 16.03 17.98
CA ALA A 101 0.93 15.81 16.84
C ALA A 101 0.12 15.79 15.54
N TYR A 102 0.77 16.15 14.44
CA TYR A 102 0.22 15.99 13.10
C TYR A 102 0.84 14.75 12.46
N ASP A 103 0.01 13.79 12.06
CA ASP A 103 0.46 12.62 11.33
C ASP A 103 0.59 12.97 9.84
N ARG A 104 1.83 13.02 9.34
CA ARG A 104 2.12 13.38 7.94
C ARG A 104 1.61 12.34 6.94
N LEU A 105 1.38 11.10 7.38
CA LEU A 105 0.91 10.01 6.53
C LEU A 105 -0.60 10.11 6.28
N THR A 106 -1.39 10.29 7.34
CA THR A 106 -2.86 10.34 7.29
C THR A 106 -3.40 11.76 7.17
N GLN A 107 -2.56 12.78 7.35
CA GLN A 107 -2.92 14.20 7.39
C GLN A 107 -3.91 14.56 8.51
N THR A 108 -3.98 13.74 9.57
CA THR A 108 -4.89 13.93 10.71
C THR A 108 -4.14 14.32 12.00
N PRO A 109 -4.78 15.08 12.91
CA PRO A 109 -4.24 15.35 14.23
C PRO A 109 -4.42 14.14 15.16
N VAL A 110 -3.37 13.79 15.90
CA VAL A 110 -3.34 12.66 16.84
C VAL A 110 -2.76 13.09 18.19
N ALA A 111 -2.98 12.30 19.24
CA ALA A 111 -2.32 12.47 20.52
C ALA A 111 -1.18 11.45 20.67
N ILE A 112 0.03 11.90 21.00
CA ILE A 112 1.18 11.02 21.23
C ILE A 112 1.63 11.10 22.68
N LYS A 113 1.63 9.97 23.37
CA LYS A 113 2.17 9.83 24.73
C LYS A 113 3.58 9.24 24.66
N LYS A 114 4.60 10.05 24.97
CA LYS A 114 5.96 9.57 25.21
C LYS A 114 6.08 9.03 26.62
N VAL A 115 6.44 7.75 26.77
CA VAL A 115 6.64 7.10 28.07
C VAL A 115 8.08 7.32 28.54
N ARG A 116 8.30 7.44 29.86
CA ARG A 116 9.63 7.69 30.43
C ARG A 116 10.44 6.39 30.57
N ALA A 117 11.58 6.31 29.89
CA ALA A 117 12.47 5.14 29.91
C ALA A 117 12.93 4.72 31.33
N GLY A 118 13.22 5.68 32.23
CA GLY A 118 13.66 5.42 33.61
C GLY A 118 12.62 4.81 34.58
N VAL A 119 11.54 4.24 34.04
CA VAL A 119 10.58 3.39 34.77
C VAL A 119 10.93 1.91 34.60
N TYR A 120 11.63 1.55 33.53
CA TYR A 120 11.98 0.18 33.17
C TYR A 120 13.50 0.00 33.19
N SER A 121 14.02 -0.65 34.23
CA SER A 121 15.40 -1.13 34.26
C SER A 121 15.44 -2.44 35.06
N PRO A 122 16.00 -3.53 34.49
CA PRO A 122 16.11 -4.80 35.19
C PRO A 122 17.11 -4.72 36.34
N THR A 123 16.88 -5.50 37.39
CA THR A 123 17.88 -5.78 38.43
C THR A 123 18.90 -6.80 37.91
N PRO A 124 20.19 -6.77 38.33
CA PRO A 124 21.23 -7.58 37.69
C PRO A 124 21.17 -9.11 37.94
N ASP A 125 20.29 -9.59 38.82
CA ASP A 125 20.40 -10.92 39.45
C ASP A 125 19.32 -11.95 39.05
N SER A 126 18.71 -11.83 37.85
CA SER A 126 17.79 -12.86 37.31
C SER A 126 18.42 -13.59 36.11
N ASP A 127 18.49 -14.92 36.21
CA ASP A 127 19.21 -15.82 35.28
C ASP A 127 18.99 -15.56 33.78
N GLU A 128 20.06 -15.71 33.01
CA GLU A 128 20.09 -15.60 31.55
C GLU A 128 19.14 -16.62 30.88
N SER A 129 18.01 -16.18 30.31
CA SER A 129 17.42 -16.82 29.10
C SER A 129 16.08 -16.28 28.55
N SER A 130 15.25 -15.48 29.25
CA SER A 130 13.82 -15.38 28.84
C SER A 130 13.07 -14.05 28.77
N HIS A 131 13.49 -12.93 29.39
CA HIS A 131 12.65 -11.73 29.43
C HIS A 131 13.40 -10.43 29.09
N ASP A 132 13.40 -10.06 27.81
CA ASP A 132 13.70 -8.71 27.36
C ASP A 132 12.57 -7.76 27.83
N PRO A 133 12.86 -6.65 28.54
CA PRO A 133 11.85 -5.72 29.02
C PRO A 133 11.00 -5.09 27.89
N HIS A 134 11.48 -5.06 26.66
CA HIS A 134 10.70 -4.60 25.50
C HIS A 134 9.55 -5.58 25.19
N ILE A 135 9.71 -6.90 25.44
CA ILE A 135 8.68 -7.92 25.23
C ILE A 135 7.50 -7.73 26.18
N ALA A 136 7.75 -7.50 27.47
CA ALA A 136 6.69 -7.25 28.45
C ALA A 136 5.90 -5.97 28.08
N LEU A 137 6.60 -4.87 27.83
CA LEU A 137 5.99 -3.58 27.52
C LEU A 137 5.17 -3.60 26.21
N ALA A 138 5.64 -4.31 25.18
CA ALA A 138 4.92 -4.41 23.92
C ALA A 138 3.73 -5.37 23.98
N GLN A 139 3.73 -6.39 24.86
CA GLN A 139 2.52 -7.17 25.16
C GLN A 139 1.46 -6.30 25.86
N GLU A 140 1.88 -5.42 26.78
CA GLU A 140 0.98 -4.43 27.40
C GLU A 140 0.37 -3.49 26.36
N PHE A 141 1.21 -2.88 25.50
CA PHE A 141 0.72 -1.99 24.44
C PHE A 141 -0.14 -2.71 23.39
N GLN A 142 0.14 -3.98 23.07
CA GLN A 142 -0.71 -4.82 22.23
C GLN A 142 -2.10 -5.00 22.86
N ILE A 143 -2.18 -5.26 24.18
CA ILE A 143 -3.46 -5.34 24.89
C ILE A 143 -4.18 -3.99 24.79
N LEU A 144 -3.52 -2.88 25.12
CA LEU A 144 -4.11 -1.53 25.06
C LEU A 144 -4.63 -1.16 23.66
N ALA A 145 -3.90 -1.49 22.60
CA ALA A 145 -4.31 -1.26 21.21
C ALA A 145 -5.49 -2.14 20.75
N ARG A 146 -5.72 -3.29 21.41
CA ARG A 146 -6.83 -4.21 21.11
C ARG A 146 -8.11 -3.90 21.87
N LEU A 147 -8.03 -3.18 22.99
CA LEU A 147 -9.21 -2.76 23.75
C LEU A 147 -9.98 -1.72 22.93
N ARG A 148 -11.26 -2.01 22.67
CA ARG A 148 -12.21 -1.09 22.03
C ARG A 148 -13.46 -1.04 22.92
N HIS A 149 -13.71 0.10 23.53
CA HIS A 149 -14.86 0.30 24.40
C HIS A 149 -15.32 1.74 24.28
N PRO A 150 -16.64 2.04 24.22
CA PRO A 150 -17.12 3.41 24.09
C PRO A 150 -16.57 4.32 25.20
N HIS A 151 -16.33 3.77 26.39
CA HIS A 151 -15.86 4.52 27.56
C HIS A 151 -14.35 4.44 27.85
N ILE A 152 -13.55 3.98 26.89
CA ILE A 152 -12.08 3.90 26.98
C ILE A 152 -11.46 4.68 25.82
N VAL A 153 -10.30 5.31 26.02
CA VAL A 153 -9.57 5.98 24.93
C VAL A 153 -8.99 4.96 23.95
N SER A 154 -9.20 5.18 22.65
CA SER A 154 -8.66 4.34 21.59
C SER A 154 -7.16 4.60 21.42
N VAL A 155 -6.34 3.60 21.77
CA VAL A 155 -4.95 3.51 21.30
C VAL A 155 -4.99 3.06 19.83
N LEU A 156 -4.34 3.84 18.97
CA LEU A 156 -4.30 3.62 17.52
C LEU A 156 -3.13 2.70 17.17
N ASP A 157 -1.94 3.02 17.67
CA ASP A 157 -0.75 2.20 17.49
C ASP A 157 0.30 2.49 18.58
N TYR A 158 1.33 1.66 18.65
CA TYR A 158 2.51 1.88 19.49
C TYR A 158 3.81 1.64 18.71
N SER A 159 4.89 2.28 19.12
CA SER A 159 6.23 2.00 18.60
C SER A 159 7.32 2.50 19.54
N PHE A 160 8.57 2.35 19.11
CA PHE A 160 9.76 2.82 19.80
C PHE A 160 10.50 3.83 18.89
N ASP A 161 10.96 4.95 19.45
CA ASP A 161 11.83 5.91 18.78
C ASP A 161 13.13 6.00 19.59
N LYS A 162 14.23 5.43 19.08
CA LYS A 162 15.55 5.37 19.74
C LYS A 162 15.43 4.83 21.18
N ASP A 163 14.87 3.63 21.29
CA ASP A 163 14.53 2.94 22.54
C ASP A 163 13.53 3.66 23.47
N GLN A 164 12.99 4.83 23.08
CA GLN A 164 11.91 5.49 23.83
C GLN A 164 10.53 4.98 23.35
N PRO A 165 9.76 4.27 24.21
CA PRO A 165 8.41 3.84 23.88
C PRO A 165 7.44 5.02 23.77
N TYR A 166 6.58 4.98 22.74
CA TYR A 166 5.47 5.92 22.58
C TYR A 166 4.18 5.23 22.11
N LEU A 167 3.05 5.82 22.51
CA LEU A 167 1.70 5.42 22.14
C LEU A 167 1.06 6.53 21.30
N THR A 168 0.49 6.16 20.15
CA THR A 168 -0.37 7.04 19.33
C THR A 168 -1.83 6.75 19.68
N MET A 169 -2.60 7.78 19.97
CA MET A 169 -3.99 7.69 20.46
C MET A 169 -4.89 8.67 19.72
N GLN A 170 -6.20 8.43 19.77
CA GLN A 170 -7.21 9.40 19.35
C GLN A 170 -7.02 10.73 20.09
N LEU A 171 -7.01 11.85 19.36
CA LEU A 171 -7.07 13.18 19.96
C LEU A 171 -8.50 13.46 20.46
N LEU A 172 -8.66 13.74 21.75
CA LEU A 172 -9.93 14.14 22.35
C LEU A 172 -10.01 15.67 22.43
N GLU A 173 -10.61 16.32 21.44
CA GLU A 173 -10.82 17.76 21.45
C GLU A 173 -11.91 18.17 22.46
N ASN A 174 -11.79 19.37 23.03
CA ASN A 174 -12.73 19.98 23.98
C ASN A 174 -13.03 19.17 25.27
N ALA A 175 -12.21 18.16 25.58
CA ALA A 175 -12.41 17.26 26.72
C ALA A 175 -12.32 17.95 28.09
N GLN A 176 -13.22 17.59 29.01
CA GLN A 176 -13.22 18.05 30.40
C GLN A 176 -12.93 16.91 31.37
N THR A 177 -12.35 17.20 32.54
CA THR A 177 -12.19 16.20 33.61
C THR A 177 -13.54 15.86 34.25
N LEU A 178 -13.71 14.63 34.73
CA LEU A 178 -14.97 14.10 35.29
C LEU A 178 -15.63 15.04 36.32
N ASP A 179 -14.83 15.65 37.19
CA ASP A 179 -15.28 16.57 38.25
C ASP A 179 -15.87 17.88 37.69
N LYS A 180 -15.29 18.42 36.62
CA LYS A 180 -15.78 19.63 35.92
C LYS A 180 -17.01 19.34 35.07
N ALA A 181 -17.03 18.21 34.38
CA ALA A 181 -18.20 17.81 33.61
C ALA A 181 -19.41 17.56 34.53
N ALA A 182 -19.19 16.89 35.67
CA ALA A 182 -20.26 16.55 36.61
C ALA A 182 -20.83 17.76 37.37
N SER A 183 -20.07 18.85 37.56
CA SER A 183 -20.53 19.98 38.39
C SER A 183 -21.79 20.66 37.85
N ASN A 184 -21.96 20.68 36.53
CA ASN A 184 -23.05 21.40 35.86
C ASN A 184 -24.21 20.49 35.44
N LEU A 185 -24.09 19.17 35.65
CA LEU A 185 -25.08 18.18 35.23
C LEU A 185 -26.13 17.89 36.31
N SER A 186 -27.31 17.48 35.84
CA SER A 186 -28.36 16.91 36.67
C SER A 186 -27.93 15.59 37.32
N VAL A 187 -28.68 15.15 38.33
CA VAL A 187 -28.42 13.92 39.09
C VAL A 187 -28.31 12.71 38.15
N SER A 188 -29.24 12.58 37.21
CA SER A 188 -29.22 11.52 36.19
C SER A 188 -27.99 11.60 35.29
N GLY A 189 -27.53 12.80 34.94
CA GLY A 189 -26.28 13.02 34.22
C GLY A 189 -25.05 12.57 35.01
N ARG A 190 -24.97 12.92 36.31
CA ARG A 190 -23.87 12.47 37.19
C ARG A 190 -23.85 10.95 37.36
N ILE A 191 -25.01 10.32 37.53
CA ILE A 191 -25.13 8.85 37.61
C ILE A 191 -24.72 8.20 36.28
N ASN A 192 -25.11 8.76 35.14
CA ASN A 192 -24.73 8.26 33.81
C ASN A 192 -23.19 8.28 33.64
N LEU A 193 -22.53 9.41 33.93
CA LEU A 193 -21.06 9.48 33.86
C LEU A 193 -20.38 8.46 34.80
N LEU A 194 -20.85 8.32 36.05
CA LEU A 194 -20.31 7.31 36.97
C LEU A 194 -20.60 5.86 36.53
N GLY A 195 -21.74 5.63 35.88
CA GLY A 195 -22.09 4.37 35.23
C GLY A 195 -21.12 4.01 34.12
N GLN A 196 -20.86 4.92 33.19
CA GLN A 196 -19.90 4.73 32.09
C GLN A 196 -18.47 4.43 32.58
N VAL A 197 -18.05 5.03 33.72
CA VAL A 197 -16.77 4.67 34.38
C VAL A 197 -16.80 3.23 34.89
N LEU A 198 -17.89 2.79 35.52
CA LEU A 198 -18.03 1.40 36.00
C LEU A 198 -18.13 0.38 34.85
N GLU A 199 -18.71 0.74 33.71
CA GLU A 199 -18.69 -0.09 32.49
C GLU A 199 -17.25 -0.27 31.97
N ALA A 200 -16.49 0.83 31.86
CA ALA A 200 -15.08 0.79 31.48
C ALA A 200 -14.24 -0.06 32.46
N LEU A 201 -14.41 0.13 33.77
CA LEU A 201 -13.71 -0.68 34.78
C LEU A 201 -14.10 -2.15 34.70
N GLY A 202 -15.41 -2.47 34.60
CA GLY A 202 -15.87 -3.85 34.47
C GLY A 202 -15.32 -4.54 33.21
N TYR A 203 -15.21 -3.82 32.10
CA TYR A 203 -14.58 -4.32 30.87
C TYR A 203 -13.06 -4.54 31.04
N LEU A 204 -12.33 -3.62 31.71
CA LEU A 204 -10.90 -3.79 32.02
C LEU A 204 -10.65 -4.99 32.95
N HIS A 205 -11.42 -5.08 34.04
CA HIS A 205 -11.34 -6.16 35.04
C HIS A 205 -11.62 -7.53 34.41
N GLN A 206 -12.55 -7.62 33.46
CA GLN A 206 -12.84 -8.86 32.73
C GLN A 206 -11.65 -9.33 31.86
N HIS A 207 -10.81 -8.40 31.37
CA HIS A 207 -9.55 -8.72 30.67
C HIS A 207 -8.37 -8.98 31.64
N GLY A 208 -8.58 -8.92 32.96
CA GLY A 208 -7.54 -9.05 33.98
C GLY A 208 -6.68 -7.79 34.16
N ILE A 209 -7.16 -6.63 33.70
CA ILE A 209 -6.44 -5.36 33.73
C ILE A 209 -7.00 -4.51 34.87
N LEU A 210 -6.12 -4.00 35.73
CA LEU A 210 -6.46 -3.04 36.80
C LEU A 210 -5.96 -1.64 36.40
N HIS A 211 -6.70 -0.60 36.79
CA HIS A 211 -6.38 0.77 36.41
C HIS A 211 -5.26 1.37 37.26
N ARG A 212 -5.24 1.13 38.58
CA ARG A 212 -4.18 1.50 39.56
C ARG A 212 -3.95 3.01 39.83
N ASP A 213 -4.27 3.90 38.91
CA ASP A 213 -4.22 5.37 39.08
C ASP A 213 -5.53 6.03 38.62
N LEU A 214 -6.67 5.49 39.04
CA LEU A 214 -7.99 6.03 38.69
C LEU A 214 -8.26 7.32 39.48
N LYS A 215 -8.51 8.42 38.76
CA LYS A 215 -8.74 9.77 39.32
C LYS A 215 -9.45 10.68 38.29
N PRO A 216 -10.03 11.82 38.68
CA PRO A 216 -10.77 12.70 37.75
C PRO A 216 -9.93 13.22 36.59
N GLY A 217 -8.61 13.35 36.76
CA GLY A 217 -7.68 13.73 35.68
C GLY A 217 -7.41 12.65 34.62
N ASN A 218 -7.68 11.37 34.94
CA ASN A 218 -7.55 10.23 34.02
C ASN A 218 -8.92 9.77 33.48
N VAL A 219 -9.98 10.52 33.78
CA VAL A 219 -11.35 10.27 33.29
C VAL A 219 -11.84 11.56 32.62
N LEU A 220 -11.78 11.58 31.30
CA LEU A 220 -12.24 12.73 30.51
C LEU A 220 -13.68 12.53 30.04
N VAL A 221 -14.36 13.62 29.74
CA VAL A 221 -15.72 13.66 29.19
C VAL A 221 -15.72 14.54 27.95
N VAL A 222 -16.25 14.02 26.85
CA VAL A 222 -16.47 14.71 25.57
C VAL A 222 -17.93 14.47 25.19
N ASP A 223 -18.71 15.53 24.96
CA ASP A 223 -20.12 15.46 24.55
C ASP A 223 -21.00 14.51 25.40
N GLY A 224 -20.75 14.47 26.71
CA GLY A 224 -21.46 13.60 27.67
C GLY A 224 -20.98 12.14 27.72
N VAL A 225 -19.97 11.78 26.90
CA VAL A 225 -19.35 10.45 26.86
C VAL A 225 -18.04 10.46 27.63
N VAL A 226 -17.93 9.57 28.61
CA VAL A 226 -16.70 9.29 29.36
C VAL A 226 -15.66 8.63 28.47
N LYS A 227 -14.38 8.98 28.66
CA LYS A 227 -13.20 8.27 28.17
C LYS A 227 -12.23 8.09 29.33
N VAL A 228 -12.03 6.84 29.76
CA VAL A 228 -10.98 6.46 30.72
C VAL A 228 -9.63 6.38 29.99
N LEU A 229 -8.58 6.96 30.58
CA LEU A 229 -7.21 7.01 30.06
C LEU A 229 -6.21 6.48 31.08
N ASP A 230 -4.97 6.24 30.66
CA ASP A 230 -3.82 5.95 31.54
C ASP A 230 -3.95 4.69 32.42
N PHE A 231 -4.88 3.79 32.09
CA PHE A 231 -4.96 2.43 32.61
C PHE A 231 -3.82 1.57 32.04
N GLY A 232 -3.30 0.62 32.83
CA GLY A 232 -2.41 -0.44 32.35
C GLY A 232 -0.93 -0.07 32.07
N VAL A 233 -0.60 1.17 31.67
CA VAL A 233 0.82 1.60 31.40
C VAL A 233 1.70 1.68 32.67
N ALA A 234 1.18 1.18 33.80
CA ALA A 234 1.80 1.12 35.11
C ALA A 234 2.13 -0.33 35.55
N LEU A 235 2.38 -1.23 34.59
CA LEU A 235 2.69 -2.64 34.89
C LEU A 235 4.09 -2.88 35.47
N ALA A 236 4.97 -1.87 35.41
CA ALA A 236 6.41 -1.86 35.77
C ALA A 236 6.77 -2.13 37.25
N ALA A 237 5.94 -2.85 38.00
CA ALA A 237 6.18 -3.21 39.40
C ALA A 237 5.93 -4.69 39.74
N HIS A 238 5.45 -5.51 38.80
CA HIS A 238 5.40 -6.96 38.98
C HIS A 238 6.78 -7.59 38.79
N ASP A 239 7.61 -7.43 39.84
CA ASP A 239 8.71 -8.31 40.31
C ASP A 239 9.65 -7.59 41.28
N ARG A 240 9.45 -6.29 41.55
CA ARG A 240 10.22 -5.57 42.57
C ARG A 240 9.70 -5.85 43.97
N THR A 241 10.24 -6.89 44.58
CA THR A 241 10.24 -7.09 46.04
C THR A 241 11.12 -6.03 46.73
N GLY A 242 10.66 -4.77 46.73
CA GLY A 242 11.39 -3.64 47.31
C GLY A 242 10.50 -2.42 47.53
N ALA A 243 10.55 -1.85 48.73
CA ALA A 243 9.60 -0.87 49.27
C ALA A 243 9.69 0.56 48.69
N ASP A 244 10.11 0.74 47.43
CA ASP A 244 10.75 1.98 46.97
C ASP A 244 10.09 2.68 45.76
N ARG A 245 8.81 2.38 45.47
CA ARG A 245 7.98 3.26 44.62
C ARG A 245 6.47 3.03 44.80
N ILE A 246 5.83 3.93 45.55
CA ILE A 246 4.36 4.08 45.55
C ILE A 246 3.93 4.57 44.16
N VAL A 247 3.07 3.81 43.48
CA VAL A 247 2.55 4.15 42.14
C VAL A 247 1.06 4.48 42.25
N GLY A 248 0.73 5.74 41.96
CA GLY A 248 -0.64 6.26 42.03
C GLY A 248 -0.67 7.68 42.58
N THR A 249 -1.84 8.30 42.53
CA THR A 249 -2.06 9.64 43.10
C THR A 249 -2.58 9.51 44.53
N LEU A 250 -1.73 9.83 45.53
CA LEU A 250 -1.94 9.56 46.96
C LEU A 250 -3.39 9.76 47.46
N SER A 251 -4.06 10.84 47.06
CA SER A 251 -5.45 11.14 47.49
C SER A 251 -6.50 10.11 47.07
N TYR A 252 -6.26 9.38 45.98
CA TYR A 252 -7.18 8.37 45.45
C TYR A 252 -6.75 6.94 45.75
N MET A 253 -5.55 6.72 46.31
CA MET A 253 -5.01 5.38 46.57
C MET A 253 -5.75 4.67 47.72
N ALA A 254 -5.99 3.38 47.52
CA ALA A 254 -6.59 2.52 48.54
C ALA A 254 -5.62 2.24 49.72
N PRO A 255 -6.12 2.08 50.96
CA PRO A 255 -5.29 1.89 52.16
C PRO A 255 -4.29 0.73 52.06
N GLU A 256 -4.72 -0.40 51.48
CA GLU A 256 -3.89 -1.60 51.30
C GLU A 256 -2.70 -1.34 50.36
N LEU A 257 -2.87 -0.52 49.31
CA LEU A 257 -1.78 -0.13 48.40
C LEU A 257 -0.71 0.72 49.10
N LEU A 258 -1.12 1.53 50.08
CA LEU A 258 -0.21 2.33 50.92
C LEU A 258 0.50 1.48 51.98
N GLN A 259 -0.06 0.32 52.33
CA GLN A 259 0.55 -0.69 53.21
C GLN A 259 1.49 -1.65 52.46
N GLY A 260 1.45 -1.66 51.12
CA GLY A 260 2.32 -2.46 50.25
C GLY A 260 1.68 -3.74 49.69
N ASP A 261 0.37 -3.93 49.86
CA ASP A 261 -0.36 -5.04 49.26
C ASP A 261 -0.51 -4.87 47.73
N PRO A 262 -0.64 -5.97 46.97
CA PRO A 262 -0.81 -5.91 45.53
C PRO A 262 -2.18 -5.33 45.13
N PRO A 263 -2.28 -4.63 43.98
CA PRO A 263 -3.55 -4.08 43.51
C PRO A 263 -4.56 -5.15 43.14
N THR A 264 -5.83 -4.87 43.47
CA THR A 264 -6.99 -5.73 43.22
C THR A 264 -8.17 -4.93 42.63
N VAL A 265 -9.25 -5.62 42.25
CA VAL A 265 -10.51 -4.99 41.78
C VAL A 265 -11.08 -4.03 42.84
N GLU A 266 -11.01 -4.43 44.12
CA GLU A 266 -11.46 -3.68 45.29
C GLU A 266 -10.64 -2.38 45.49
N SER A 267 -9.39 -2.34 45.01
CA SER A 267 -8.52 -1.14 45.08
C SER A 267 -8.87 -0.09 44.00
N ASP A 268 -9.22 -0.53 42.79
CA ASP A 268 -9.79 0.35 41.75
C ASP A 268 -11.17 0.87 42.19
N LEU A 269 -11.99 0.02 42.82
CA LEU A 269 -13.33 0.40 43.31
C LEU A 269 -13.29 1.36 44.51
N TYR A 270 -12.27 1.30 45.36
CA TYR A 270 -12.00 2.37 46.34
C TYR A 270 -11.70 3.71 45.65
N SER A 271 -10.82 3.69 44.65
CA SER A 271 -10.46 4.88 43.87
C SER A 271 -11.71 5.49 43.19
N PHE A 272 -12.59 4.65 42.65
CA PHE A 272 -13.90 5.04 42.14
C PHE A 272 -14.80 5.63 43.24
N GLY A 273 -14.83 5.03 44.44
CA GLY A 273 -15.55 5.54 45.61
C GLY A 273 -15.14 6.97 45.99
N VAL A 274 -13.84 7.28 45.94
CA VAL A 274 -13.32 8.64 46.19
C VAL A 274 -13.83 9.63 45.13
N MET A 275 -13.82 9.24 43.85
CA MET A 275 -14.37 10.08 42.77
C MET A 275 -15.89 10.27 42.87
N ALA A 276 -16.63 9.20 43.14
CA ALA A 276 -18.09 9.25 43.31
C ALA A 276 -18.47 10.14 44.50
N TYR A 277 -17.75 10.02 45.63
CA TYR A 277 -17.87 10.95 46.74
C TYR A 277 -17.68 12.40 46.27
N GLN A 278 -16.59 12.69 45.55
CA GLN A 278 -16.27 14.05 45.11
C GLN A 278 -17.31 14.63 44.13
N VAL A 279 -17.87 13.81 43.24
CA VAL A 279 -18.94 14.18 42.29
C VAL A 279 -20.22 14.61 43.00
N PHE A 280 -20.60 13.96 44.11
CA PHE A 280 -21.84 14.31 44.85
C PHE A 280 -21.62 15.31 46.00
N ALA A 281 -20.48 15.24 46.69
CA ALA A 281 -20.14 16.12 47.81
C ALA A 281 -19.49 17.45 47.40
N GLY A 282 -19.00 17.57 46.16
CA GLY A 282 -18.24 18.72 45.67
C GLY A 282 -16.85 18.90 46.32
N ARG A 283 -16.39 17.92 47.10
CA ARG A 283 -15.10 17.93 47.81
C ARG A 283 -14.58 16.51 48.06
N HIS A 284 -13.33 16.38 48.45
CA HIS A 284 -12.72 15.10 48.82
C HIS A 284 -13.28 14.52 50.14
N PRO A 285 -13.26 13.18 50.37
CA PRO A 285 -13.71 12.56 51.64
C PRO A 285 -12.95 13.02 52.89
N PHE A 286 -11.64 13.25 52.73
CA PHE A 286 -10.72 13.70 53.78
C PHE A 286 -10.31 15.16 53.56
N ARG A 287 -9.90 15.87 54.62
CA ARG A 287 -9.41 17.26 54.56
C ARG A 287 -8.02 17.31 55.19
N TRP A 288 -7.04 17.77 54.42
CA TRP A 288 -5.63 17.78 54.83
C TRP A 288 -4.96 19.11 54.44
N GLU A 289 -3.96 19.52 55.21
CA GLU A 289 -3.00 20.57 54.83
C GLU A 289 -1.66 19.97 54.39
N THR A 290 -1.29 18.79 54.91
CA THR A 290 -0.06 18.07 54.53
C THR A 290 -0.32 16.68 53.96
N GLN A 291 0.62 16.16 53.14
CA GLN A 291 0.51 14.79 52.60
C GLN A 291 0.59 13.70 53.68
N TYR A 292 1.16 14.02 54.84
CA TYR A 292 1.25 13.09 55.98
C TYR A 292 -0.13 12.90 56.63
N GLU A 293 -0.84 13.99 56.91
CA GLU A 293 -2.23 13.95 57.43
C GLU A 293 -3.15 13.15 56.51
N LEU A 294 -3.06 13.38 55.19
CA LEU A 294 -3.85 12.64 54.21
C LEU A 294 -3.57 11.13 54.26
N LEU A 295 -2.30 10.73 54.42
CA LEU A 295 -1.94 9.32 54.51
C LEU A 295 -2.44 8.69 55.81
N GLU A 296 -2.36 9.40 56.93
CA GLU A 296 -2.90 8.97 58.22
C GLU A 296 -4.44 8.82 58.17
N ASP A 297 -5.15 9.78 57.56
CA ASP A 297 -6.60 9.74 57.35
C ASP A 297 -7.04 8.60 56.43
N ILE A 298 -6.34 8.39 55.31
CA ILE A 298 -6.62 7.27 54.40
C ILE A 298 -6.42 5.93 55.13
N LEU A 299 -5.40 5.79 55.97
CA LEU A 299 -5.15 4.55 56.70
C LEU A 299 -6.08 4.32 57.90
N SER A 300 -6.53 5.38 58.59
CA SER A 300 -7.14 5.24 59.93
C SER A 300 -8.44 6.00 60.21
N SER A 301 -8.79 7.04 59.45
CA SER A 301 -9.98 7.86 59.69
C SER A 301 -11.19 7.45 58.86
N ASP A 302 -12.38 7.45 59.47
CA ASP A 302 -13.66 7.33 58.74
C ASP A 302 -13.88 8.56 57.83
N PRO A 303 -14.32 8.40 56.57
CA PRO A 303 -14.68 9.54 55.70
C PRO A 303 -15.92 10.29 56.21
N ASP A 304 -15.96 11.60 55.99
CA ASP A 304 -17.07 12.46 56.43
C ASP A 304 -18.36 12.20 55.63
N ALA A 305 -19.33 11.54 56.25
CA ALA A 305 -20.62 11.23 55.59
C ALA A 305 -21.55 12.45 55.42
N THR A 306 -21.32 13.56 56.14
CA THR A 306 -22.28 14.68 56.23
C THR A 306 -22.61 15.31 54.86
N PRO A 307 -21.64 15.60 53.97
CA PRO A 307 -21.93 16.20 52.66
C PRO A 307 -22.80 15.33 51.75
N LEU A 308 -22.68 14.01 51.85
CA LEU A 308 -23.49 13.06 51.07
C LEU A 308 -24.93 12.96 51.61
N GLU A 309 -25.13 13.07 52.92
CA GLU A 309 -26.47 13.20 53.49
C GLU A 309 -27.11 14.56 53.15
N ASP A 310 -26.36 15.66 53.27
CA ASP A 310 -26.82 16.99 52.86
C ASP A 310 -27.18 17.02 51.37
N TYR A 311 -26.46 16.27 50.53
CA TYR A 311 -26.79 16.05 49.12
C TYR A 311 -28.08 15.23 48.96
N SER A 312 -28.17 14.09 49.64
CA SER A 312 -29.34 13.19 49.64
C SER A 312 -30.62 13.87 50.13
N VAL A 313 -30.52 14.85 51.03
CA VAL A 313 -31.64 15.68 51.51
C VAL A 313 -32.03 16.73 50.48
N ARG A 314 -31.07 17.42 49.83
CA ARG A 314 -31.35 18.39 48.75
C ARG A 314 -32.03 17.74 47.54
N LEU A 315 -31.63 16.50 47.22
CA LEU A 315 -32.27 15.65 46.22
C LEU A 315 -33.75 15.42 46.54
N LYS A 316 -34.07 14.98 47.77
CA LYS A 316 -35.45 14.73 48.23
C LYS A 316 -36.33 15.99 48.24
N MET A 317 -35.74 17.18 48.33
CA MET A 317 -36.47 18.45 48.28
C MET A 317 -36.57 19.06 46.87
N GLY A 318 -36.04 18.40 45.83
CA GLY A 318 -36.16 18.85 44.43
C GLY A 318 -35.38 20.14 44.13
N THR A 319 -34.32 20.42 44.88
CA THR A 319 -33.57 21.70 44.82
C THR A 319 -32.27 21.66 44.01
N ASP A 320 -31.90 20.50 43.46
CA ASP A 320 -30.69 20.30 42.64
C ASP A 320 -31.08 20.33 41.14
N VAL A 321 -31.38 21.52 40.62
CA VAL A 321 -31.80 21.76 39.22
C VAL A 321 -30.65 22.34 38.42
N ALA A 322 -30.36 21.79 37.24
CA ALA A 322 -29.31 22.28 36.34
C ALA A 322 -29.77 23.53 35.56
N ALA A 323 -28.82 24.24 34.93
CA ALA A 323 -29.08 25.57 34.37
C ALA A 323 -29.93 25.60 33.08
N ASP A 324 -30.08 24.47 32.38
CA ASP A 324 -30.55 24.43 30.98
C ASP A 324 -31.90 23.69 30.76
N ASP A 325 -32.59 23.24 31.81
CA ASP A 325 -33.89 22.54 31.67
C ASP A 325 -35.06 23.51 31.37
N GLU A 326 -35.32 23.80 30.09
CA GLU A 326 -36.69 24.13 29.64
C GLU A 326 -37.53 22.84 29.52
N PRO A 327 -38.74 22.79 30.11
CA PRO A 327 -39.46 21.52 30.28
C PRO A 327 -40.12 21.04 28.98
N THR A 328 -39.42 20.23 28.20
CA THR A 328 -39.98 19.56 27.02
C THR A 328 -40.15 18.04 27.22
N THR A 329 -41.42 17.64 27.31
CA THR A 329 -41.94 16.26 27.15
C THR A 329 -41.49 15.15 28.13
N LEU A 330 -42.36 14.90 29.12
CA LEU A 330 -42.68 13.58 29.69
C LEU A 330 -41.53 12.77 30.33
N MET A 331 -41.04 13.27 31.47
CA MET A 331 -40.56 12.40 32.54
C MET A 331 -41.70 11.46 33.01
N PRO A 332 -41.52 10.13 33.10
CA PRO A 332 -42.49 9.25 33.74
C PRO A 332 -42.60 9.56 35.23
N GLU A 333 -43.83 9.69 35.77
CA GLU A 333 -44.13 10.15 37.14
C GLU A 333 -43.66 9.22 38.29
N ARG A 334 -42.67 8.33 38.10
CA ARG A 334 -42.25 7.33 39.09
C ARG A 334 -41.05 7.72 39.97
N VAL A 335 -40.23 8.69 39.58
CA VAL A 335 -38.98 9.02 40.30
C VAL A 335 -39.21 9.76 41.65
N VAL A 336 -40.46 10.11 42.01
CA VAL A 336 -40.77 10.91 43.22
C VAL A 336 -41.30 10.06 44.39
N ASN A 337 -41.55 8.75 44.23
CA ASN A 337 -42.10 7.91 45.32
C ASN A 337 -41.46 6.51 45.40
N ILE A 338 -40.50 6.35 46.31
CA ILE A 338 -40.26 5.17 47.18
C ILE A 338 -39.05 5.50 48.08
N VAL A 339 -39.28 5.69 49.40
CA VAL A 339 -38.61 4.98 50.53
C VAL A 339 -39.43 5.30 51.78
N ALA A 340 -40.51 4.54 51.99
CA ALA A 340 -41.10 4.34 53.30
C ALA A 340 -41.17 2.82 53.49
N ASN A 341 -40.67 2.34 54.64
CA ASN A 341 -40.44 0.93 55.03
C ASN A 341 -39.11 0.31 54.57
N ASN A 342 -38.10 0.40 55.46
CA ASN A 342 -37.57 -0.80 56.14
C ASN A 342 -36.65 -0.39 57.30
N THR A 343 -37.05 -0.75 58.52
CA THR A 343 -36.28 -0.53 59.76
C THR A 343 -35.93 -1.85 60.42
N SER A 344 -34.73 -2.37 60.12
CA SER A 344 -34.01 -3.47 60.80
C SER A 344 -32.76 -3.76 59.95
N GLU A 345 -31.51 -3.87 60.44
CA GLU A 345 -30.95 -3.84 61.80
C GLU A 345 -29.56 -3.14 61.76
N SER A 346 -29.17 -2.53 62.88
CA SER A 346 -27.79 -2.12 63.26
C SER A 346 -26.76 -1.74 62.16
N THR A 347 -26.87 -0.51 61.64
CA THR A 347 -25.74 0.34 61.16
C THR A 347 -26.21 1.81 61.14
N LYS A 348 -25.28 2.78 61.07
CA LYS A 348 -25.64 4.21 61.03
C LYS A 348 -26.61 4.48 59.85
N GLY A 349 -27.77 5.09 60.13
CA GLY A 349 -28.88 5.20 59.18
C GLY A 349 -28.68 6.23 58.07
N TYR A 350 -27.75 5.98 57.17
CA TYR A 350 -27.45 6.81 56.00
C TYR A 350 -28.34 6.48 54.80
N SER A 351 -28.34 7.36 53.78
CA SER A 351 -29.03 7.14 52.52
C SER A 351 -28.44 5.94 51.73
N PRO A 352 -29.19 5.31 50.82
CA PRO A 352 -28.66 4.20 50.01
C PRO A 352 -27.42 4.59 49.18
N LEU A 353 -27.38 5.82 48.64
CA LEU A 353 -26.22 6.36 47.94
C LEU A 353 -25.00 6.47 48.88
N THR A 354 -25.20 7.08 50.05
CA THR A 354 -24.15 7.22 51.06
C THR A 354 -23.64 5.85 51.52
N ASN A 355 -24.52 4.88 51.75
CA ASN A 355 -24.14 3.51 52.13
C ASN A 355 -23.36 2.77 51.02
N LEU A 356 -23.60 3.07 49.74
CA LEU A 356 -22.80 2.51 48.64
C LEU A 356 -21.41 3.15 48.61
N ILE A 357 -21.32 4.49 48.66
CA ILE A 357 -20.05 5.21 48.63
C ILE A 357 -19.18 4.90 49.86
N LEU A 358 -19.77 4.83 51.05
CA LEU A 358 -19.04 4.48 52.28
C LEU A 358 -18.53 3.03 52.26
N ARG A 359 -19.26 2.08 51.66
CA ARG A 359 -18.76 0.69 51.45
C ARG A 359 -17.61 0.63 50.45
N LEU A 360 -17.65 1.43 49.38
CA LEU A 360 -16.51 1.55 48.45
C LEU A 360 -15.27 2.14 49.16
N LEU A 361 -15.48 3.01 50.16
CA LEU A 361 -14.42 3.63 50.97
C LEU A 361 -14.04 2.85 52.23
N ASP A 362 -14.52 1.61 52.43
CA ASP A 362 -14.15 0.79 53.60
C ASP A 362 -12.63 0.50 53.59
N LYS A 363 -12.01 0.52 54.78
CA LYS A 363 -10.57 0.28 54.93
C LYS A 363 -10.20 -1.18 54.63
N SER A 364 -11.12 -2.11 54.81
CA SER A 364 -10.97 -3.54 54.49
C SER A 364 -11.43 -3.83 53.06
N PRO A 365 -10.55 -4.30 52.14
CA PRO A 365 -10.94 -4.65 50.78
C PRO A 365 -12.10 -5.66 50.73
N ASN A 366 -12.12 -6.63 51.65
CA ASN A 366 -13.14 -7.69 51.72
C ASN A 366 -14.56 -7.18 52.06
N HIS A 367 -14.72 -5.92 52.50
CA HIS A 367 -16.04 -5.31 52.74
C HIS A 367 -16.53 -4.48 51.55
N ARG A 368 -15.66 -4.18 50.59
CA ARG A 368 -16.00 -3.46 49.36
C ARG A 368 -16.69 -4.43 48.38
N PRO A 369 -17.48 -3.92 47.42
CA PRO A 369 -17.89 -4.71 46.27
C PRO A 369 -16.67 -5.25 45.51
N GLY A 370 -16.66 -6.54 45.17
CA GLY A 370 -15.60 -7.19 44.37
C GLY A 370 -15.90 -7.24 42.86
N ASP A 371 -16.91 -6.50 42.39
CA ASP A 371 -17.33 -6.45 40.98
C ASP A 371 -17.87 -5.05 40.61
N ALA A 372 -17.28 -4.45 39.58
CA ALA A 372 -17.73 -3.17 39.03
C ALA A 372 -19.14 -3.24 38.43
N ARG A 373 -19.57 -4.37 37.86
CA ARG A 373 -20.91 -4.55 37.29
C ARG A 373 -21.98 -4.76 38.37
N ALA A 374 -21.66 -5.43 39.48
CA ALA A 374 -22.50 -5.46 40.67
C ALA A 374 -22.67 -4.04 41.25
N THR A 375 -21.56 -3.29 41.35
CA THR A 375 -21.57 -1.89 41.79
C THR A 375 -22.44 -1.01 40.89
N LEU A 376 -22.35 -1.17 39.56
CA LEU A 376 -23.19 -0.47 38.59
C LEU A 376 -24.67 -0.82 38.76
N ARG A 377 -25.01 -2.10 38.86
CA ARG A 377 -26.38 -2.57 39.11
C ARG A 377 -26.95 -1.99 40.40
N GLU A 378 -26.15 -1.93 41.46
CA GLU A 378 -26.54 -1.35 42.75
C GLU A 378 -26.71 0.18 42.68
N LEU A 379 -25.83 0.88 41.96
CA LEU A 379 -25.93 2.32 41.72
C LEU A 379 -27.20 2.68 40.94
N TYR A 380 -27.49 2.01 39.82
CA TYR A 380 -28.69 2.29 39.02
C TYR A 380 -29.99 1.95 39.78
N LYS A 381 -30.01 0.81 40.48
CA LYS A 381 -31.13 0.40 41.34
C LYS A 381 -31.39 1.38 42.50
N THR A 382 -30.36 2.06 43.00
CA THR A 382 -30.49 3.09 44.05
C THR A 382 -31.35 4.28 43.61
N PHE A 383 -31.46 4.53 42.30
CA PHE A 383 -32.24 5.64 41.72
C PHE A 383 -33.41 5.19 40.84
N ASP A 384 -33.81 3.92 40.91
CA ASP A 384 -34.83 3.27 40.05
C ASP A 384 -34.58 3.45 38.53
N LEU A 385 -33.30 3.54 38.14
CA LEU A 385 -32.89 3.67 36.74
C LEU A 385 -32.72 2.28 36.09
N PRO A 386 -33.09 2.12 34.80
CA PRO A 386 -32.86 0.88 34.08
C PRO A 386 -31.36 0.62 33.91
N VAL A 387 -30.91 -0.57 34.31
CA VAL A 387 -29.50 -0.99 34.14
C VAL A 387 -29.20 -1.08 32.63
N PRO A 388 -28.14 -0.44 32.13
CA PRO A 388 -27.72 -0.58 30.73
C PRO A 388 -27.36 -2.04 30.40
N ARG A 389 -27.71 -2.47 29.19
CA ARG A 389 -27.28 -3.77 28.63
C ARG A 389 -25.95 -3.58 27.91
N GLU A 390 -25.09 -4.60 27.95
CA GLU A 390 -23.90 -4.64 27.10
C GLU A 390 -24.28 -4.45 25.62
N SER A 391 -23.64 -3.50 24.94
CA SER A 391 -23.81 -3.30 23.51
C SER A 391 -23.09 -4.38 22.70
N MET A 392 -23.52 -4.59 21.45
CA MET A 392 -22.87 -5.57 20.58
C MET A 392 -21.39 -5.23 20.33
N ALA A 393 -21.06 -3.94 20.19
CA ALA A 393 -19.69 -3.46 20.01
C ALA A 393 -18.76 -3.84 21.18
N VAL A 394 -19.25 -3.75 22.43
CA VAL A 394 -18.47 -4.16 23.62
C VAL A 394 -18.22 -5.67 23.64
N ARG A 395 -19.23 -6.48 23.29
CA ARG A 395 -19.07 -7.94 23.18
C ARG A 395 -18.13 -8.33 22.03
N GLU A 396 -18.25 -7.66 20.89
CA GLU A 396 -17.39 -7.90 19.73
C GLU A 396 -15.93 -7.55 20.02
N SER A 397 -15.68 -6.42 20.68
CA SER A 397 -14.33 -6.06 21.13
C SER A 397 -13.74 -7.10 22.08
N TYR A 398 -14.51 -7.58 23.06
CA TYR A 398 -14.06 -8.64 23.98
C TYR A 398 -13.64 -9.91 23.21
N LEU A 399 -14.46 -10.34 22.24
CA LEU A 399 -14.16 -11.52 21.41
C LEU A 399 -12.91 -11.29 20.52
N LYS A 400 -12.70 -10.07 20.00
CA LYS A 400 -11.47 -9.68 19.28
C LYS A 400 -10.23 -9.61 20.18
N ALA A 401 -10.37 -9.27 21.46
CA ALA A 401 -9.28 -9.17 22.43
C ALA A 401 -8.87 -10.53 23.04
N ALA A 402 -9.65 -11.60 22.84
CA ALA A 402 -9.38 -12.94 23.37
C ALA A 402 -7.98 -13.47 23.04
N LYS A 403 -7.41 -14.29 23.94
CA LYS A 403 -6.05 -14.83 23.81
C LYS A 403 -5.86 -15.65 22.54
N PHE A 404 -4.66 -15.61 21.97
CA PHE A 404 -4.28 -16.40 20.81
C PHE A 404 -4.12 -17.89 21.15
N VAL A 405 -4.71 -18.77 20.33
CA VAL A 405 -4.86 -20.21 20.59
C VAL A 405 -4.53 -21.02 19.32
N GLY A 406 -4.01 -22.24 19.50
CA GLY A 406 -3.85 -23.25 18.43
C GLY A 406 -2.75 -23.03 17.39
N ARG A 407 -2.07 -21.88 17.38
CA ARG A 407 -1.13 -21.51 16.29
C ARG A 407 0.32 -21.26 16.73
N ARG A 408 0.75 -21.94 17.79
CA ARG A 408 2.09 -21.73 18.37
C ARG A 408 3.20 -22.25 17.48
N ALA A 409 2.96 -23.30 16.69
CA ALA A 409 3.94 -23.86 15.78
C ALA A 409 4.19 -22.91 14.60
N GLU A 410 3.12 -22.44 13.95
CA GLU A 410 3.18 -21.50 12.84
C GLU A 410 3.77 -20.16 13.29
N LEU A 411 3.34 -19.61 14.44
CA LEU A 411 3.92 -18.37 14.97
C LEU A 411 5.42 -18.51 15.31
N SER A 412 5.85 -19.68 15.81
CA SER A 412 7.26 -19.99 16.07
C SER A 412 8.09 -20.09 14.78
N GLN A 413 7.53 -20.69 13.71
CA GLN A 413 8.18 -20.71 12.40
C GLN A 413 8.34 -19.30 11.83
N LEU A 414 7.29 -18.47 11.94
CA LEU A 414 7.30 -17.10 11.44
C LEU A 414 8.24 -16.18 12.23
N SER A 415 8.29 -16.31 13.55
CA SER A 415 9.27 -15.58 14.38
C SER A 415 10.71 -16.00 14.06
N GLY A 416 10.93 -17.25 13.64
CA GLY A 416 12.20 -17.72 13.10
C GLY A 416 12.67 -16.94 11.87
N PHE A 417 11.78 -16.58 10.94
CA PHE A 417 12.11 -15.76 9.78
C PHE A 417 12.38 -14.29 10.15
N ILE A 418 11.67 -13.73 11.13
CA ILE A 418 11.97 -12.40 11.69
C ILE A 418 13.38 -12.34 12.25
N ASN A 419 13.80 -13.38 12.99
CA ASN A 419 15.17 -13.46 13.52
C ASN A 419 16.23 -13.61 12.41
N GLN A 420 15.89 -14.18 11.26
CA GLN A 420 16.76 -14.21 10.08
C GLN A 420 16.87 -12.84 9.42
N ALA A 421 15.75 -12.10 9.26
CA ALA A 421 15.75 -10.74 8.73
C ALA A 421 16.60 -9.79 9.61
N LYS A 422 16.49 -9.90 10.94
CA LYS A 422 17.38 -9.21 11.89
C LYS A 422 18.87 -9.55 11.72
N ALA A 423 19.18 -10.77 11.28
CA ALA A 423 20.53 -11.21 10.95
C ALA A 423 20.96 -10.85 9.51
N GLY A 424 20.20 -9.99 8.81
CA GLY A 424 20.47 -9.55 7.44
C GLY A 424 20.04 -10.51 6.33
N LYS A 425 19.24 -11.55 6.65
CA LYS A 425 18.78 -12.56 5.69
C LYS A 425 17.28 -12.50 5.48
N GLY A 426 16.87 -11.95 4.35
CA GLY A 426 15.47 -11.80 3.99
C GLY A 426 14.81 -13.09 3.52
N SER A 427 13.48 -13.07 3.46
CA SER A 427 12.66 -14.22 3.04
C SER A 427 11.27 -13.78 2.60
N ILE A 428 10.62 -14.57 1.73
CA ILE A 428 9.19 -14.45 1.41
C ILE A 428 8.46 -15.62 2.04
N CYS A 429 7.36 -15.36 2.74
CA CYS A 429 6.46 -16.36 3.31
C CYS A 429 5.02 -16.10 2.86
N LEU A 430 4.29 -17.15 2.48
CA LEU A 430 2.88 -17.08 2.08
C LEU A 430 2.01 -17.84 3.09
N VAL A 431 1.05 -17.15 3.71
CA VAL A 431 0.09 -17.74 4.65
C VAL A 431 -1.25 -17.98 3.95
N GLY A 432 -1.51 -19.25 3.62
CA GLY A 432 -2.71 -19.73 2.94
C GLY A 432 -3.73 -20.36 3.90
N GLY A 433 -4.96 -20.52 3.43
CA GLY A 433 -6.03 -21.24 4.13
C GLY A 433 -7.42 -20.72 3.78
N GLU A 434 -8.46 -21.43 4.25
CA GLU A 434 -9.87 -21.08 4.01
C GLU A 434 -10.27 -19.71 4.59
N SER A 435 -11.42 -19.20 4.17
CA SER A 435 -12.01 -18.00 4.77
C SER A 435 -12.32 -18.19 6.26
N GLY A 436 -12.07 -17.16 7.07
CA GLY A 436 -12.35 -17.19 8.52
C GLY A 436 -11.42 -18.04 9.40
N VAL A 437 -10.44 -18.77 8.82
CA VAL A 437 -9.55 -19.73 9.53
C VAL A 437 -8.51 -19.11 10.48
N GLY A 438 -8.48 -17.78 10.60
CA GLY A 438 -7.62 -17.06 11.54
C GLY A 438 -6.34 -16.44 10.96
N LYS A 439 -6.18 -16.41 9.63
CA LYS A 439 -5.01 -15.81 8.93
C LYS A 439 -4.62 -14.44 9.50
N SER A 440 -5.51 -13.44 9.42
CA SER A 440 -5.24 -12.08 9.89
C SER A 440 -4.83 -12.03 11.37
N ARG A 441 -5.37 -12.91 12.22
CA ARG A 441 -4.98 -12.97 13.63
C ARG A 441 -3.54 -13.48 13.82
N LEU A 442 -3.10 -14.46 13.03
CA LEU A 442 -1.70 -14.89 13.04
C LEU A 442 -0.75 -13.77 12.57
N LEU A 443 -1.15 -13.00 11.55
CA LEU A 443 -0.39 -11.83 11.07
C LEU A 443 -0.28 -10.76 12.17
N ASP A 444 -1.36 -10.48 12.90
CA ASP A 444 -1.38 -9.51 14.00
C ASP A 444 -0.49 -9.90 15.18
N GLU A 445 -0.40 -11.19 15.53
CA GLU A 445 0.55 -11.65 16.56
C GLU A 445 2.00 -11.52 16.09
N LEU A 446 2.30 -11.81 14.82
CA LEU A 446 3.66 -11.64 14.28
C LEU A 446 4.05 -10.16 14.16
N ARG A 447 3.12 -9.29 13.74
CA ARG A 447 3.32 -7.82 13.73
C ARG A 447 3.79 -7.33 15.08
N VAL A 448 3.16 -7.81 16.16
CA VAL A 448 3.54 -7.47 17.53
C VAL A 448 4.92 -8.01 17.85
N TYR A 449 5.18 -9.31 17.67
CA TYR A 449 6.49 -9.92 17.90
C TYR A 449 7.63 -9.16 17.18
N SER A 450 7.36 -8.67 15.97
CA SER A 450 8.33 -7.93 15.16
C SER A 450 8.58 -6.53 15.71
N LYS A 451 7.53 -5.75 16.03
CA LYS A 451 7.66 -4.44 16.68
C LYS A 451 8.42 -4.48 18.00
N VAL A 452 8.20 -5.55 18.79
CA VAL A 452 8.95 -5.83 20.02
C VAL A 452 10.44 -5.98 19.73
N SER A 453 10.75 -6.71 18.67
CA SER A 453 12.09 -7.19 18.32
C SER A 453 12.93 -6.15 17.59
N ASP A 454 12.58 -4.86 17.66
CA ASP A 454 13.19 -3.77 16.86
C ASP A 454 13.21 -4.07 15.35
N VAL A 455 12.05 -4.47 14.83
CA VAL A 455 11.80 -4.68 13.41
C VAL A 455 10.69 -3.73 12.97
N GLU A 456 10.98 -2.92 11.95
CA GLU A 456 10.00 -2.02 11.33
C GLU A 456 8.89 -2.87 10.69
N VAL A 457 7.62 -2.51 10.89
CA VAL A 457 6.50 -3.30 10.35
C VAL A 457 5.56 -2.43 9.53
N LEU A 458 5.45 -2.78 8.25
CA LEU A 458 4.58 -2.11 7.29
C LEU A 458 3.51 -3.09 6.80
N ARG A 459 2.35 -2.55 6.41
CA ARG A 459 1.18 -3.32 5.96
C ARG A 459 0.62 -2.71 4.68
N GLY A 460 0.20 -3.57 3.75
CA GLY A 460 -0.61 -3.18 2.61
C GLY A 460 -1.63 -4.24 2.25
N LYS A 461 -2.75 -3.86 1.65
CA LYS A 461 -3.92 -4.72 1.49
C LYS A 461 -4.49 -4.67 0.07
N ALA A 462 -4.71 -5.83 -0.52
CA ALA A 462 -5.41 -5.93 -1.79
C ALA A 462 -6.92 -5.74 -1.60
N VAL A 463 -7.57 -5.11 -2.56
CA VAL A 463 -9.00 -4.79 -2.52
C VAL A 463 -9.72 -5.51 -3.66
N GLU A 464 -10.75 -6.27 -3.30
CA GLU A 464 -11.64 -7.00 -4.20
C GLU A 464 -12.44 -6.07 -5.10
N GLY A 465 -12.48 -6.35 -6.41
CA GLY A 465 -13.38 -5.74 -7.40
C GLY A 465 -13.14 -4.25 -7.72
N ALA A 466 -12.33 -3.53 -6.95
CA ALA A 466 -12.12 -2.08 -7.15
C ALA A 466 -10.71 -1.60 -6.72
N GLY A 467 -9.77 -2.52 -6.48
CA GLY A 467 -8.41 -2.19 -6.08
C GLY A 467 -7.62 -1.57 -7.22
N LEU A 468 -7.00 -0.41 -6.96
CA LEU A 468 -6.18 0.29 -7.96
C LEU A 468 -4.93 -0.54 -8.29
N PRO A 469 -4.33 -0.36 -9.50
CA PRO A 469 -3.02 -0.89 -9.81
C PRO A 469 -2.02 -0.65 -8.67
N TYR A 470 -1.33 -1.72 -8.28
CA TYR A 470 -0.39 -1.76 -7.16
C TYR A 470 -0.99 -1.40 -5.79
N GLN A 471 -2.30 -1.59 -5.53
CA GLN A 471 -2.95 -1.22 -4.25
C GLN A 471 -2.15 -1.57 -2.99
N VAL A 472 -1.64 -2.80 -2.89
CA VAL A 472 -0.82 -3.26 -1.75
C VAL A 472 0.44 -2.42 -1.51
N TRP A 473 0.98 -1.76 -2.54
CA TRP A 473 2.13 -0.86 -2.45
C TRP A 473 1.73 0.58 -2.13
N ARG A 474 0.50 0.99 -2.42
CA ARG A 474 -0.02 2.33 -2.11
C ARG A 474 -0.06 2.60 -0.61
N ASP A 475 -0.34 1.58 0.18
CA ASP A 475 -0.33 1.65 1.65
C ASP A 475 1.11 1.66 2.23
N VAL A 476 2.04 1.03 1.52
CA VAL A 476 3.40 0.68 1.98
C VAL A 476 4.44 1.73 1.61
N VAL A 477 4.46 2.15 0.34
CA VAL A 477 5.45 3.08 -0.21
C VAL A 477 5.48 4.43 0.52
N PRO A 478 4.35 5.07 0.89
CA PRO A 478 4.35 6.31 1.66
C PRO A 478 5.10 6.20 2.99
N GLN A 479 5.10 5.02 3.60
CA GLN A 479 5.79 4.79 4.87
C GLN A 479 7.29 4.57 4.66
N LEU A 480 7.68 3.80 3.63
CA LEU A 480 9.09 3.58 3.26
C LEU A 480 9.81 4.90 2.92
N VAL A 481 9.18 5.77 2.11
CA VAL A 481 9.80 7.02 1.62
C VAL A 481 9.97 8.12 2.69
N LEU A 482 9.38 7.98 3.88
CA LEU A 482 9.66 8.87 5.02
C LEU A 482 11.03 8.58 5.66
N ASN A 483 11.60 7.39 5.42
CA ASN A 483 12.83 6.89 6.04
C ASN A 483 14.01 6.75 5.06
N ILE A 484 13.82 7.03 3.76
CA ILE A 484 14.88 7.00 2.73
C ILE A 484 14.90 8.30 1.91
N GLU A 485 16.07 8.65 1.36
CA GLU A 485 16.15 9.69 0.35
C GLU A 485 15.64 9.16 -1.00
N ILE A 486 14.75 9.92 -1.64
CA ILE A 486 14.29 9.67 -3.01
C ILE A 486 14.53 10.89 -3.89
N SER A 487 14.93 10.65 -5.14
CA SER A 487 15.09 11.69 -6.16
C SER A 487 13.73 12.14 -6.71
N ASP A 488 13.65 13.35 -7.27
CA ASP A 488 12.40 13.88 -7.83
C ASP A 488 11.85 13.03 -9.00
N LEU A 489 12.73 12.34 -9.74
CA LEU A 489 12.32 11.38 -10.77
C LEU A 489 11.67 10.14 -10.15
N GLU A 490 12.27 9.54 -9.12
CA GLU A 490 11.68 8.39 -8.41
C GLU A 490 10.36 8.80 -7.74
N ALA A 491 10.31 10.00 -7.16
CA ALA A 491 9.12 10.55 -6.55
C ALA A 491 8.01 10.81 -7.57
N GLY A 492 8.35 11.32 -8.76
CA GLY A 492 7.43 11.48 -9.89
C GLY A 492 6.89 10.14 -10.40
N VAL A 493 7.68 9.06 -10.34
CA VAL A 493 7.22 7.70 -10.73
C VAL A 493 6.30 7.12 -9.67
N ILE A 494 6.64 7.31 -8.40
CA ILE A 494 5.78 6.94 -7.27
C ILE A 494 4.46 7.72 -7.30
N LYS A 495 4.44 8.95 -7.84
CA LYS A 495 3.22 9.75 -8.03
C LYS A 495 2.14 9.03 -8.85
N GLU A 496 2.51 8.07 -9.71
CA GLU A 496 1.59 7.20 -10.45
C GLU A 496 0.82 6.20 -9.55
N ILE A 497 1.28 5.96 -8.31
CA ILE A 497 0.63 5.07 -7.32
C ILE A 497 0.29 5.77 -6.00
N VAL A 498 1.00 6.86 -5.65
CA VAL A 498 0.82 7.68 -4.45
C VAL A 498 0.80 9.16 -4.88
N PRO A 499 -0.35 9.70 -5.31
CA PRO A 499 -0.44 11.08 -5.78
C PRO A 499 -0.04 12.13 -4.73
N THR A 500 -0.22 11.80 -3.44
CA THR A 500 0.08 12.66 -2.28
C THR A 500 1.57 12.77 -1.94
N ILE A 501 2.46 12.11 -2.70
CA ILE A 501 3.91 12.06 -2.44
C ILE A 501 4.57 13.45 -2.32
N ALA A 502 4.08 14.46 -3.05
CA ALA A 502 4.59 15.83 -2.98
C ALA A 502 4.29 16.49 -1.62
N THR A 503 3.05 16.38 -1.16
CA THR A 503 2.63 16.87 0.16
C THR A 503 3.34 16.11 1.28
N LEU A 504 3.51 14.79 1.12
CA LEU A 504 4.19 13.93 2.09
C LEU A 504 5.67 14.32 2.27
N LEU A 505 6.39 14.54 1.17
CA LEU A 505 7.80 14.95 1.19
C LEU A 505 8.01 16.45 1.42
N GLY A 506 6.95 17.26 1.40
CA GLY A 506 7.01 18.70 1.67
C GLY A 506 7.72 19.52 0.57
N ARG A 507 7.78 19.01 -0.66
CA ARG A 507 8.39 19.69 -1.82
C ARG A 507 7.61 19.44 -3.10
N GLU A 508 7.71 20.35 -4.06
CA GLU A 508 7.13 20.14 -5.40
C GLU A 508 7.83 18.97 -6.10
N ILE A 509 7.05 18.14 -6.80
CA ILE A 509 7.54 16.97 -7.53
C ILE A 509 6.98 17.02 -8.96
N PRO A 510 7.85 17.13 -9.99
CA PRO A 510 7.44 17.06 -11.38
C PRO A 510 6.88 15.67 -11.71
N ASP A 511 5.95 15.60 -12.66
CA ASP A 511 5.38 14.33 -13.10
C ASP A 511 6.45 13.46 -13.78
N ALA A 512 6.43 12.14 -13.53
CA ALA A 512 7.31 11.24 -14.25
C ALA A 512 6.97 11.21 -15.74
N PRO A 513 7.93 11.45 -16.64
CA PRO A 513 7.58 11.65 -18.05
C PRO A 513 7.06 10.38 -18.73
N GLU A 514 6.12 10.56 -19.67
CA GLU A 514 5.31 9.49 -20.27
C GLU A 514 6.12 8.42 -21.04
N LEU A 515 6.37 7.28 -20.42
CA LEU A 515 6.95 6.12 -21.09
C LEU A 515 5.88 5.24 -21.78
N PRO A 516 6.18 4.59 -22.91
CA PRO A 516 5.29 3.57 -23.48
C PRO A 516 5.18 2.35 -22.56
N GLY A 517 3.98 1.80 -22.44
CA GLY A 517 3.52 1.01 -21.29
C GLY A 517 4.50 0.05 -20.65
N GLN A 518 5.18 -0.82 -21.40
CA GLN A 518 6.07 -1.80 -20.78
C GLN A 518 7.24 -1.11 -20.08
N ALA A 519 7.78 -0.04 -20.66
CA ALA A 519 8.85 0.75 -20.06
C ALA A 519 8.38 1.59 -18.86
N ALA A 520 7.12 2.07 -18.86
CA ALA A 520 6.53 2.76 -17.70
C ALA A 520 6.34 1.78 -16.53
N GLN A 521 5.74 0.61 -16.79
CA GLN A 521 5.59 -0.46 -15.82
C GLN A 521 6.96 -0.95 -15.30
N ASP A 522 7.91 -1.22 -16.19
CA ASP A 522 9.27 -1.64 -15.83
C ASP A 522 9.96 -0.60 -14.93
N ARG A 523 9.83 0.69 -15.26
CA ARG A 523 10.33 1.81 -14.44
C ARG A 523 9.71 1.83 -13.06
N LEU A 524 8.39 1.71 -12.95
CA LEU A 524 7.68 1.65 -11.67
C LEU A 524 8.12 0.45 -10.82
N LEU A 525 8.18 -0.74 -11.42
CA LEU A 525 8.64 -1.96 -10.74
C LEU A 525 10.08 -1.84 -10.24
N LEU A 526 10.98 -1.25 -11.03
CA LEU A 526 12.36 -0.99 -10.63
C LEU A 526 12.45 0.00 -9.46
N VAL A 527 11.69 1.10 -9.50
CA VAL A 527 11.65 2.08 -8.39
C VAL A 527 11.11 1.44 -7.11
N LEU A 528 10.04 0.63 -7.19
CA LEU A 528 9.49 -0.10 -6.04
C LEU A 528 10.51 -1.06 -5.40
N VAL A 529 11.23 -1.83 -6.22
CA VAL A 529 12.28 -2.75 -5.73
C VAL A 529 13.47 -1.96 -5.15
N GLU A 530 13.88 -0.88 -5.79
CA GLU A 530 15.01 -0.05 -5.35
C GLU A 530 14.74 0.64 -4.00
N ILE A 531 13.49 1.06 -3.74
CA ILE A 531 13.03 1.54 -2.43
C ILE A 531 13.20 0.46 -1.35
N LEU A 532 12.93 -0.81 -1.67
CA LEU A 532 13.15 -1.93 -0.76
C LEU A 532 14.65 -2.20 -0.53
N ARG A 533 15.48 -2.17 -1.58
CA ARG A 533 16.94 -2.36 -1.45
C ARG A 533 17.62 -1.33 -0.54
N ARG A 534 17.09 -0.10 -0.50
CA ARG A 534 17.58 0.99 0.38
C ARG A 534 17.20 0.80 1.86
N GLN A 535 16.39 -0.20 2.21
CA GLN A 535 16.06 -0.50 3.59
C GLN A 535 17.24 -1.16 4.30
N THR A 536 17.81 -0.43 5.26
CA THR A 536 18.97 -0.85 6.06
C THR A 536 18.60 -1.41 7.43
N LYS A 537 17.36 -1.17 7.88
CA LYS A 537 16.80 -1.73 9.12
C LYS A 537 16.08 -3.05 8.85
N PRO A 538 15.98 -3.95 9.85
CA PRO A 538 15.08 -5.09 9.79
C PRO A 538 13.64 -4.65 9.51
N LEU A 539 13.03 -5.21 8.46
CA LEU A 539 11.69 -4.87 8.00
C LEU A 539 10.82 -6.13 7.86
N LEU A 540 9.62 -6.12 8.44
CA LEU A 540 8.52 -7.01 8.11
C LEU A 540 7.50 -6.26 7.23
N LEU A 541 7.24 -6.79 6.05
CA LEU A 541 6.23 -6.29 5.13
C LEU A 541 5.05 -7.26 5.03
N ILE A 542 3.89 -6.89 5.56
CA ILE A 542 2.67 -7.70 5.55
C ILE A 542 1.78 -7.28 4.37
N LEU A 543 1.54 -8.18 3.42
CA LEU A 543 0.74 -7.94 2.22
C LEU A 543 -0.50 -8.85 2.25
N GLU A 544 -1.68 -8.26 2.47
CA GLU A 544 -2.90 -9.01 2.72
C GLU A 544 -3.77 -9.24 1.47
N ASP A 545 -4.47 -10.37 1.47
CA ASP A 545 -5.50 -10.73 0.49
C ASP A 545 -4.98 -10.81 -0.97
N LEU A 546 -3.75 -11.32 -1.17
CA LEU A 546 -3.05 -11.37 -2.47
C LEU A 546 -3.82 -12.10 -3.59
N GLN A 547 -4.87 -12.86 -3.29
CA GLN A 547 -5.79 -13.38 -4.30
C GLN A 547 -6.45 -12.28 -5.15
N TRP A 548 -6.65 -11.08 -4.59
CA TRP A 548 -7.30 -9.94 -5.26
C TRP A 548 -6.34 -9.05 -6.04
N THR A 549 -5.05 -9.39 -6.16
CA THR A 549 -4.10 -8.61 -6.96
C THR A 549 -3.32 -9.45 -7.96
N ASN A 550 -3.13 -8.88 -9.15
CA ASN A 550 -2.30 -9.42 -10.23
C ASN A 550 -1.05 -8.57 -10.47
N GLU A 551 -1.16 -7.24 -10.38
CA GLU A 551 -0.01 -6.34 -10.48
C GLU A 551 0.79 -6.23 -9.17
N GLY A 552 0.13 -6.33 -8.01
CA GLY A 552 0.75 -6.17 -6.69
C GLY A 552 1.83 -7.23 -6.37
N ILE A 553 1.81 -8.38 -7.05
CA ILE A 553 2.84 -9.43 -6.91
C ILE A 553 4.05 -9.21 -7.82
N LEU A 554 3.98 -8.31 -8.81
CA LEU A 554 5.06 -8.09 -9.78
C LEU A 554 6.37 -7.57 -9.15
N PRO A 555 6.37 -6.64 -8.18
CA PRO A 555 7.60 -6.27 -7.47
C PRO A 555 8.17 -7.44 -6.66
N LEU A 556 7.32 -8.29 -6.07
CA LEU A 556 7.75 -9.48 -5.35
C LEU A 556 8.51 -10.44 -6.26
N LYS A 557 7.94 -10.75 -7.44
CA LYS A 557 8.58 -11.62 -8.45
C LYS A 557 9.94 -11.10 -8.93
N ARG A 558 10.17 -9.78 -8.92
CA ARG A 558 11.48 -9.19 -9.25
C ARG A 558 12.47 -9.20 -8.09
N PHE A 559 11.97 -9.09 -6.86
CA PHE A 559 12.81 -9.05 -5.65
C PHE A 559 13.12 -10.44 -5.08
N GLU A 560 12.34 -11.45 -5.46
CA GLU A 560 12.38 -12.81 -4.92
C GLU A 560 13.77 -13.46 -4.96
N GLU A 561 14.49 -13.38 -6.09
CA GLU A 561 15.81 -14.01 -6.24
C GLU A 561 16.91 -13.33 -5.40
N GLU A 562 16.71 -12.08 -4.99
CA GLU A 562 17.74 -11.28 -4.28
C GLU A 562 17.40 -10.96 -2.81
N ILE A 563 16.16 -11.18 -2.35
CA ILE A 563 15.67 -10.82 -1.01
C ILE A 563 16.54 -11.37 0.12
N ALA A 564 17.15 -12.55 -0.06
CA ALA A 564 18.02 -13.19 0.92
C ALA A 564 19.26 -12.36 1.31
N ASN A 565 19.59 -11.31 0.54
CA ASN A 565 20.71 -10.40 0.80
C ASN A 565 20.32 -9.14 1.59
N TYR A 566 19.02 -8.93 1.87
CA TYR A 566 18.47 -7.74 2.52
C TYR A 566 17.80 -8.10 3.85
N PRO A 567 17.72 -7.19 4.83
CA PRO A 567 17.13 -7.46 6.15
C PRO A 567 15.58 -7.46 6.13
N ILE A 568 14.96 -8.06 5.10
CA ILE A 568 13.53 -7.88 4.79
C ILE A 568 12.80 -9.23 4.79
N MET A 569 11.79 -9.37 5.65
CA MET A 569 10.81 -10.45 5.58
C MET A 569 9.54 -9.94 4.91
N ILE A 570 9.11 -10.56 3.81
CA ILE A 570 7.82 -10.28 3.18
C ILE A 570 6.84 -11.42 3.51
N MET A 571 5.65 -11.04 3.94
CA MET A 571 4.58 -11.94 4.36
C MET A 571 3.33 -11.68 3.54
N GLY A 572 3.05 -12.54 2.56
CA GLY A 572 1.80 -12.52 1.80
C GLY A 572 0.72 -13.36 2.49
N SER A 573 -0.51 -12.87 2.59
CA SER A 573 -1.67 -13.70 2.96
C SER A 573 -2.56 -13.95 1.75
N TYR A 574 -3.11 -15.16 1.65
CA TYR A 574 -3.99 -15.53 0.54
C TYR A 574 -5.05 -16.55 0.91
N ARG A 575 -6.04 -16.69 0.02
CA ARG A 575 -7.13 -17.67 0.13
C ARG A 575 -6.89 -18.84 -0.82
N SER A 576 -6.67 -20.02 -0.24
CA SER A 576 -6.36 -21.25 -0.97
C SER A 576 -7.55 -21.78 -1.77
N ASP A 577 -8.76 -21.39 -1.38
CA ASP A 577 -10.03 -21.62 -2.07
C ASP A 577 -10.21 -20.74 -3.32
N GLU A 578 -9.56 -19.57 -3.39
CA GLU A 578 -9.75 -18.58 -4.47
C GLU A 578 -8.55 -18.49 -5.44
N LYS A 579 -7.31 -18.57 -4.93
CA LYS A 579 -6.09 -18.54 -5.76
C LYS A 579 -5.09 -19.63 -5.31
N PRO A 580 -5.41 -20.93 -5.49
CA PRO A 580 -4.58 -22.05 -5.03
C PRO A 580 -3.17 -22.06 -5.63
N THR A 581 -3.00 -21.55 -6.85
CA THR A 581 -1.72 -21.52 -7.59
C THR A 581 -0.78 -20.37 -7.16
N LEU A 582 -1.15 -19.51 -6.20
CA LEU A 582 -0.31 -18.38 -5.80
C LEU A 582 1.12 -18.80 -5.36
N PRO A 583 1.35 -19.92 -4.63
CA PRO A 583 2.71 -20.36 -4.31
C PRO A 583 3.53 -20.81 -5.53
N GLU A 584 2.88 -21.19 -6.65
CA GLU A 584 3.56 -21.51 -7.90
C GLU A 584 4.07 -20.25 -8.62
N GLU A 585 3.51 -19.08 -8.28
CA GLU A 585 3.92 -17.78 -8.82
C GLU A 585 5.15 -17.18 -8.10
N LEU A 586 5.54 -17.72 -6.94
CA LEU A 586 6.69 -17.31 -6.12
C LEU A 586 7.43 -18.57 -5.59
N PRO A 587 8.22 -19.26 -6.43
CA PRO A 587 8.73 -20.61 -6.16
C PRO A 587 9.76 -20.73 -5.03
N THR A 588 10.33 -19.61 -4.55
CA THR A 588 11.23 -19.59 -3.37
C THR A 588 10.48 -19.28 -2.07
N ALA A 589 9.24 -18.80 -2.16
CA ALA A 589 8.46 -18.40 -1.00
C ALA A 589 8.01 -19.61 -0.17
N VAL A 590 8.14 -19.50 1.15
CA VAL A 590 7.73 -20.56 2.08
C VAL A 590 6.22 -20.49 2.32
N ALA A 591 5.47 -21.45 1.79
CA ALA A 591 4.03 -21.56 2.02
C ALA A 591 3.69 -22.25 3.35
N ILE A 592 2.86 -21.61 4.17
CA ILE A 592 2.26 -22.15 5.40
C ILE A 592 0.74 -22.19 5.18
N VAL A 593 0.14 -23.37 5.28
CA VAL A 593 -1.31 -23.55 5.11
C VAL A 593 -1.96 -23.77 6.47
N LEU A 594 -2.95 -22.93 6.81
CA LEU A 594 -3.71 -23.04 8.05
C LEU A 594 -4.91 -23.98 7.89
N GLU A 595 -4.88 -25.11 8.59
CA GLU A 595 -6.00 -26.07 8.72
C GLU A 595 -7.08 -25.55 9.69
N ARG A 596 -8.14 -26.33 9.99
CA ARG A 596 -9.14 -25.95 11.01
C ARG A 596 -8.70 -26.37 12.43
N LEU A 597 -9.22 -25.72 13.47
CA LEU A 597 -8.85 -26.01 14.85
C LEU A 597 -9.32 -27.40 15.31
N GLY A 598 -8.45 -28.09 16.06
CA GLY A 598 -8.77 -29.36 16.72
C GLY A 598 -9.58 -29.18 18.01
N ALA A 599 -10.18 -30.27 18.51
CA ALA A 599 -11.06 -30.25 19.67
C ALA A 599 -10.44 -29.64 20.96
N GLY A 600 -9.13 -29.82 21.18
CA GLY A 600 -8.43 -29.19 22.31
C GLY A 600 -8.30 -27.67 22.18
N GLU A 601 -8.05 -27.20 20.96
CA GLU A 601 -7.89 -25.77 20.64
C GLU A 601 -9.24 -25.05 20.65
N ILE A 602 -10.31 -25.73 20.22
CA ILE A 602 -11.70 -25.29 20.37
C ILE A 602 -12.02 -25.06 21.85
N ALA A 603 -11.61 -25.96 22.75
CA ALA A 603 -11.82 -25.82 24.19
C ALA A 603 -10.99 -24.66 24.80
N GLU A 604 -9.74 -24.49 24.38
CA GLU A 604 -8.91 -23.36 24.80
C GLU A 604 -9.48 -22.01 24.33
N LEU A 605 -9.93 -21.92 23.07
CA LEU A 605 -10.53 -20.72 22.49
C LEU A 605 -11.88 -20.40 23.15
N ALA A 606 -12.73 -21.40 23.37
CA ALA A 606 -13.97 -21.23 24.12
C ALA A 606 -13.71 -20.72 25.55
N SER A 607 -12.70 -21.24 26.26
CA SER A 607 -12.33 -20.74 27.58
C SER A 607 -11.69 -19.34 27.55
N ALA A 608 -11.03 -18.95 26.46
CA ALA A 608 -10.54 -17.58 26.27
C ALA A 608 -11.69 -16.58 26.03
N MET A 609 -12.72 -16.97 25.28
CA MET A 609 -13.88 -16.12 24.93
C MET A 609 -14.98 -16.09 26.02
N LEU A 610 -15.16 -17.17 26.78
CA LEU A 610 -16.27 -17.35 27.74
C LEU A 610 -15.76 -17.63 29.18
N GLY A 611 -14.50 -17.33 29.45
CA GLY A 611 -13.87 -17.46 30.76
C GLY A 611 -13.85 -18.91 31.30
N LYS A 612 -14.12 -19.06 32.60
CA LYS A 612 -14.15 -20.38 33.26
C LYS A 612 -15.27 -21.28 32.69
N GLN A 613 -16.38 -20.71 32.24
CA GLN A 613 -17.54 -21.43 31.72
C GLN A 613 -17.30 -22.03 30.33
N GLY A 614 -16.42 -21.42 29.53
CA GLY A 614 -15.98 -21.96 28.24
C GLY A 614 -15.26 -23.32 28.29
N LYS A 615 -15.00 -23.87 29.49
CA LYS A 615 -14.48 -25.24 29.70
C LYS A 615 -15.59 -26.30 29.83
N ASN A 616 -16.87 -25.92 29.82
CA ASN A 616 -17.98 -26.88 29.89
C ASN A 616 -17.95 -27.81 28.65
N ALA A 617 -17.89 -29.12 28.90
CA ALA A 617 -17.76 -30.14 27.85
C ALA A 617 -18.96 -30.17 26.88
N GLU A 618 -20.17 -29.88 27.35
CA GLU A 618 -21.36 -29.84 26.49
C GLU A 618 -21.31 -28.64 25.55
N LEU A 619 -20.89 -27.48 26.06
CA LEU A 619 -20.66 -26.26 25.28
C LEU A 619 -19.55 -26.45 24.25
N VAL A 620 -18.42 -27.07 24.62
CA VAL A 620 -17.32 -27.36 23.68
C VAL A 620 -17.76 -28.33 22.58
N GLN A 621 -18.56 -29.35 22.89
CA GLN A 621 -19.11 -30.26 21.88
C GLN A 621 -20.10 -29.58 20.94
N LEU A 622 -20.98 -28.73 21.47
CA LEU A 622 -21.91 -27.93 20.67
C LEU A 622 -21.12 -27.01 19.71
N LEU A 623 -20.16 -26.25 20.23
CA LEU A 623 -19.30 -25.37 19.43
C LEU A 623 -18.52 -26.17 18.36
N ALA A 624 -17.90 -27.31 18.71
CA ALA A 624 -17.17 -28.13 17.74
C ALA A 624 -18.06 -28.64 16.60
N ARG A 625 -19.31 -29.00 16.89
CA ARG A 625 -20.27 -29.49 15.89
C ARG A 625 -20.82 -28.39 14.98
N GLU A 626 -21.15 -27.22 15.55
CA GLU A 626 -21.75 -26.11 14.78
C GLU A 626 -20.72 -25.34 13.94
N THR A 627 -19.43 -25.41 14.28
CA THR A 627 -18.37 -24.55 13.69
C THR A 627 -17.32 -25.30 12.87
N GLU A 628 -17.27 -26.63 12.99
CA GLU A 628 -16.27 -27.51 12.36
C GLU A 628 -14.81 -27.05 12.58
N GLY A 629 -14.52 -26.34 13.68
CA GLY A 629 -13.20 -25.80 14.02
C GLY A 629 -12.79 -24.54 13.27
N ASN A 630 -13.69 -23.88 12.52
CA ASN A 630 -13.40 -22.59 11.92
C ASN A 630 -13.49 -21.47 12.97
N THR A 631 -12.40 -20.70 13.14
CA THR A 631 -12.30 -19.64 14.16
C THR A 631 -13.35 -18.54 14.02
N PHE A 632 -13.79 -18.22 12.80
CA PHE A 632 -14.87 -17.24 12.60
C PHE A 632 -16.19 -17.76 13.15
N PHE A 633 -16.59 -18.99 12.81
CA PHE A 633 -17.82 -19.59 13.34
C PHE A 633 -17.77 -19.79 14.86
N MET A 634 -16.59 -20.05 15.44
CA MET A 634 -16.38 -20.08 16.90
C MET A 634 -16.71 -18.75 17.59
N VAL A 635 -16.22 -17.64 17.05
CA VAL A 635 -16.54 -16.29 17.55
C VAL A 635 -18.03 -15.99 17.40
N GLU A 636 -18.63 -16.34 16.26
CA GLU A 636 -20.06 -16.13 16.00
C GLU A 636 -20.98 -16.91 16.94
N ALA A 637 -20.68 -18.19 17.18
CA ALA A 637 -21.48 -19.02 18.07
C ALA A 637 -21.36 -18.54 19.54
N ALA A 638 -20.17 -18.14 19.99
CA ALA A 638 -19.97 -17.54 21.31
C ALA A 638 -20.73 -16.21 21.46
N ARG A 639 -20.75 -15.39 20.40
CA ARG A 639 -21.49 -14.11 20.33
C ARG A 639 -23.00 -14.30 20.47
N MET A 640 -23.58 -15.29 19.78
CA MET A 640 -25.02 -15.61 19.88
C MET A 640 -25.42 -16.07 21.28
N LEU A 641 -24.62 -16.96 21.90
CA LEU A 641 -24.89 -17.40 23.27
C LEU A 641 -24.84 -16.23 24.28
N ALA A 642 -23.92 -15.28 24.09
CA ALA A 642 -23.82 -14.06 24.91
C ALA A 642 -24.96 -13.05 24.66
N GLU A 643 -25.55 -13.05 23.47
CA GLU A 643 -26.74 -12.25 23.16
C GLU A 643 -27.98 -12.80 23.89
N GLU A 644 -28.14 -14.13 23.89
CA GLU A 644 -29.25 -14.81 24.58
C GLU A 644 -29.13 -14.73 26.12
N ALA A 645 -27.91 -14.81 26.66
CA ALA A 645 -27.62 -14.60 28.08
C ALA A 645 -27.62 -13.12 28.50
N GLY A 646 -27.51 -12.17 27.57
CA GLY A 646 -27.40 -10.73 27.86
C GLY A 646 -25.99 -10.26 28.24
N SER A 647 -25.08 -11.17 28.63
CA SER A 647 -23.65 -10.92 28.84
C SER A 647 -22.81 -12.14 28.46
N LEU A 648 -21.55 -11.91 28.07
CA LEU A 648 -20.54 -12.97 27.86
C LEU A 648 -20.25 -13.81 29.12
N ILE A 649 -20.43 -13.25 30.32
CA ILE A 649 -20.17 -13.96 31.59
C ILE A 649 -21.35 -14.88 31.95
N ASP A 650 -22.57 -14.43 31.68
CA ASP A 650 -23.81 -15.09 32.08
C ASP A 650 -24.15 -16.31 31.18
N VAL A 651 -23.38 -16.54 30.10
CA VAL A 651 -23.50 -17.71 29.20
C VAL A 651 -23.44 -19.05 29.94
N GLY A 652 -22.71 -19.12 31.06
CA GLY A 652 -22.61 -20.34 31.86
C GLY A 652 -23.90 -20.72 32.60
N ASP A 653 -24.79 -19.76 32.83
CA ASP A 653 -26.07 -19.96 33.54
C ASP A 653 -27.24 -20.22 32.56
N LEU A 654 -26.96 -20.22 31.25
CA LEU A 654 -27.94 -20.42 30.19
C LEU A 654 -28.15 -21.92 29.88
N THR A 655 -29.41 -22.33 29.70
CA THR A 655 -29.73 -23.68 29.23
C THR A 655 -29.36 -23.81 27.75
N LEU A 656 -28.24 -24.46 27.45
CA LEU A 656 -27.67 -24.55 26.10
C LEU A 656 -28.71 -25.02 25.06
N PRO A 657 -28.85 -24.30 23.92
CA PRO A 657 -29.76 -24.69 22.85
C PRO A 657 -29.27 -25.94 22.12
N LYS A 658 -30.19 -26.67 21.48
CA LYS A 658 -29.86 -27.88 20.72
C LYS A 658 -29.03 -27.62 19.45
N GLU A 659 -29.20 -26.44 18.86
CA GLU A 659 -28.54 -25.93 17.66
C GLU A 659 -28.35 -24.42 17.88
N ILE A 660 -27.20 -23.87 17.52
CA ILE A 660 -26.93 -22.42 17.63
C ILE A 660 -27.25 -21.77 16.28
N LEU A 661 -26.80 -22.37 15.17
CA LEU A 661 -26.89 -21.80 13.82
C LEU A 661 -28.15 -22.28 13.07
N THR A 662 -29.32 -22.18 13.71
CA THR A 662 -30.61 -22.50 13.07
C THR A 662 -30.87 -21.63 11.84
N GLY A 663 -30.76 -22.22 10.64
CA GLY A 663 -30.88 -21.53 9.35
C GLY A 663 -29.54 -21.15 8.67
N GLY A 664 -28.40 -21.40 9.33
CA GLY A 664 -27.07 -21.17 8.77
C GLY A 664 -26.69 -19.70 8.57
N MET A 665 -25.59 -19.47 7.84
CA MET A 665 -24.93 -18.16 7.75
C MET A 665 -25.82 -17.04 7.18
N GLN A 666 -26.66 -17.32 6.19
CA GLN A 666 -27.51 -16.29 5.57
C GLN A 666 -28.54 -15.71 6.55
N GLU A 667 -29.12 -16.55 7.42
CA GLU A 667 -30.11 -16.11 8.40
C GLU A 667 -29.47 -15.25 9.50
N LEU A 668 -28.25 -15.59 9.94
CA LEU A 668 -27.46 -14.78 10.87
C LEU A 668 -27.15 -13.39 10.28
N LEU A 669 -26.75 -13.33 9.01
CA LEU A 669 -26.46 -12.06 8.33
C LEU A 669 -27.72 -11.19 8.18
N ARG A 670 -28.86 -11.79 7.81
CA ARG A 670 -30.15 -11.09 7.74
C ARG A 670 -30.56 -10.50 9.07
N ARG A 671 -30.37 -11.21 10.18
CA ARG A 671 -30.67 -10.68 11.52
C ARG A 671 -29.83 -9.44 11.86
N ARG A 672 -28.54 -9.41 11.52
CA ARG A 672 -27.69 -8.21 11.70
C ARG A 672 -28.18 -7.04 10.85
N ILE A 673 -28.47 -7.30 9.56
CA ILE A 673 -28.98 -6.27 8.64
C ILE A 673 -30.31 -5.71 9.19
N ALA A 674 -31.23 -6.58 9.62
CA ALA A 674 -32.53 -6.19 10.18
C ALA A 674 -32.45 -5.47 11.54
N ALA A 675 -31.33 -5.59 12.28
CA ALA A 675 -31.12 -4.86 13.52
C ALA A 675 -30.78 -3.37 13.29
N VAL A 676 -30.33 -2.99 12.08
CA VAL A 676 -30.13 -1.59 11.71
C VAL A 676 -31.49 -0.89 11.55
N PRO A 677 -31.71 0.29 12.17
CA PRO A 677 -32.98 1.01 12.10
C PRO A 677 -33.51 1.21 10.67
N ALA A 678 -34.82 1.05 10.48
CA ALA A 678 -35.45 1.07 9.16
C ALA A 678 -35.16 2.33 8.34
N GLN A 679 -35.00 3.50 9.00
CA GLN A 679 -34.64 4.77 8.35
C GLN A 679 -33.26 4.75 7.66
N TYR A 680 -32.34 3.91 8.14
CA TYR A 680 -30.97 3.81 7.63
C TYR A 680 -30.76 2.67 6.62
N GLN A 681 -31.76 1.81 6.41
CA GLN A 681 -31.67 0.70 5.44
C GLN A 681 -31.34 1.18 4.00
N PRO A 682 -31.92 2.28 3.48
CA PRO A 682 -31.56 2.77 2.14
C PRO A 682 -30.11 3.24 2.04
N LEU A 683 -29.60 3.90 3.08
CA LEU A 683 -28.21 4.36 3.15
C LEU A 683 -27.23 3.19 3.32
N LEU A 684 -27.59 2.16 4.08
CA LEU A 684 -26.82 0.92 4.20
C LEU A 684 -26.71 0.17 2.86
N GLN A 685 -27.81 0.08 2.10
CA GLN A 685 -27.83 -0.48 0.75
C GLN A 685 -26.97 0.35 -0.22
N LEU A 686 -27.07 1.68 -0.15
CA LEU A 686 -26.24 2.58 -0.95
C LEU A 686 -24.75 2.41 -0.62
N ALA A 687 -24.39 2.31 0.66
CA ALA A 687 -23.03 2.05 1.10
C ALA A 687 -22.49 0.70 0.61
N ALA A 688 -23.33 -0.34 0.55
CA ALA A 688 -22.97 -1.62 -0.06
C ALA A 688 -22.65 -1.47 -1.57
N VAL A 689 -23.43 -0.64 -2.29
CA VAL A 689 -23.15 -0.30 -3.69
C VAL A 689 -21.84 0.48 -3.83
N VAL A 690 -21.58 1.49 -2.98
CA VAL A 690 -20.34 2.30 -3.01
C VAL A 690 -19.07 1.45 -2.91
N GLY A 691 -19.02 0.47 -2.01
CA GLY A 691 -17.84 -0.39 -1.89
C GLY A 691 -17.75 -1.19 -0.59
N ARG A 692 -16.58 -1.80 -0.35
CA ARG A 692 -16.29 -2.54 0.89
C ARG A 692 -15.88 -1.62 2.05
N GLN A 693 -15.15 -0.54 1.74
CA GLN A 693 -14.88 0.57 2.65
C GLN A 693 -15.98 1.64 2.51
N ILE A 694 -16.34 2.26 3.62
CA ILE A 694 -17.41 3.26 3.69
C ILE A 694 -16.80 4.63 3.36
N ASN A 695 -16.78 4.97 2.07
CA ASN A 695 -16.36 6.28 1.61
C ASN A 695 -17.41 7.34 2.04
N GLN A 696 -17.13 8.01 3.16
CA GLN A 696 -18.04 8.98 3.75
C GLN A 696 -18.29 10.17 2.83
N ASP A 697 -17.29 10.64 2.07
CA ASP A 697 -17.44 11.83 1.24
C ASP A 697 -18.40 11.58 0.06
N VAL A 698 -18.29 10.41 -0.59
CA VAL A 698 -19.24 9.94 -1.61
C VAL A 698 -20.66 9.80 -1.02
N LEU A 699 -20.78 9.27 0.20
CA LEU A 699 -22.07 9.14 0.88
C LEU A 699 -22.68 10.51 1.27
N ARG A 700 -21.89 11.47 1.76
CA ARG A 700 -22.36 12.85 2.07
C ARG A 700 -22.91 13.53 0.82
N VAL A 701 -22.29 13.33 -0.35
CA VAL A 701 -22.80 13.90 -1.62
C VAL A 701 -24.07 13.18 -2.10
N CYS A 702 -24.21 11.88 -1.83
CA CYS A 702 -25.42 11.14 -2.21
C CYS A 702 -26.62 11.37 -1.28
N GLU A 703 -26.42 11.45 0.03
CA GLU A 703 -27.46 11.59 1.07
C GLU A 703 -27.12 12.70 2.09
N PRO A 704 -27.11 13.99 1.68
CA PRO A 704 -26.63 15.10 2.51
C PRO A 704 -27.50 15.41 3.73
N GLU A 705 -28.75 14.97 3.74
CA GLU A 705 -29.72 15.21 4.82
C GLU A 705 -29.60 14.19 5.99
N THR A 706 -28.72 13.18 5.88
CA THR A 706 -28.57 12.14 6.91
C THR A 706 -27.35 12.41 7.79
N ASP A 707 -27.52 12.37 9.12
CA ASP A 707 -26.39 12.35 10.04
C ASP A 707 -25.62 11.03 9.91
N LEU A 708 -24.47 11.07 9.25
CA LEU A 708 -23.61 9.91 9.07
C LEU A 708 -22.99 9.43 10.39
N GLY A 709 -22.82 10.30 11.39
CA GLY A 709 -22.28 9.94 12.70
C GLY A 709 -23.24 9.03 13.46
N GLU A 710 -24.51 9.44 13.57
CA GLU A 710 -25.58 8.63 14.18
C GLU A 710 -25.78 7.31 13.40
N TRP A 711 -25.76 7.37 12.07
CA TRP A 711 -25.88 6.19 11.22
C TRP A 711 -24.73 5.18 11.41
N LEU A 712 -23.47 5.65 11.43
CA LEU A 712 -22.31 4.78 11.63
C LEU A 712 -22.35 4.11 13.01
N GLN A 713 -22.73 4.84 14.06
CA GLN A 713 -22.95 4.28 15.40
C GLN A 713 -24.06 3.22 15.41
N ALA A 714 -25.18 3.45 14.71
CA ALA A 714 -26.26 2.47 14.60
C ALA A 714 -25.83 1.19 13.85
N CYS A 715 -24.99 1.31 12.81
CA CYS A 715 -24.44 0.17 12.08
C CYS A 715 -23.33 -0.57 12.84
N GLU A 716 -22.52 0.12 13.65
CA GLU A 716 -21.57 -0.48 14.60
C GLU A 716 -22.34 -1.26 15.69
N ALA A 717 -23.38 -0.65 16.27
CA ALA A 717 -24.23 -1.26 17.28
C ALA A 717 -24.98 -2.52 16.79
N ALA A 718 -25.16 -2.67 15.48
CA ALA A 718 -25.72 -3.87 14.83
C ALA A 718 -24.64 -4.90 14.39
N ALA A 719 -23.36 -4.63 14.62
CA ALA A 719 -22.22 -5.39 14.10
C ALA A 719 -22.25 -5.56 12.56
N VAL A 720 -22.68 -4.51 11.85
CA VAL A 720 -22.72 -4.44 10.37
C VAL A 720 -21.45 -3.79 9.83
N PHE A 721 -20.93 -2.77 10.52
CA PHE A 721 -19.65 -2.14 10.23
C PHE A 721 -18.61 -2.42 11.33
N ASP A 722 -17.35 -2.26 10.95
CA ASP A 722 -16.17 -2.34 11.81
C ASP A 722 -15.20 -1.20 11.43
N VAL A 723 -14.34 -0.79 12.36
CA VAL A 723 -13.31 0.24 12.14
C VAL A 723 -11.94 -0.42 12.10
N LEU A 724 -11.29 -0.37 10.94
CA LEU A 724 -9.93 -0.87 10.73
C LEU A 724 -9.05 0.28 10.26
N ASP A 725 -7.94 0.52 10.95
CA ASP A 725 -6.97 1.58 10.62
C ASP A 725 -7.67 2.95 10.40
N ASP A 726 -8.51 3.33 11.37
CA ASP A 726 -9.42 4.51 11.42
C ASP A 726 -10.43 4.64 10.26
N ASN A 727 -10.58 3.61 9.43
CA ASN A 727 -11.53 3.58 8.33
C ASN A 727 -12.69 2.62 8.60
N TRP A 728 -13.91 3.11 8.38
CA TRP A 728 -15.14 2.32 8.43
C TRP A 728 -15.22 1.36 7.23
N GLN A 729 -15.55 0.09 7.50
CA GLN A 729 -15.75 -0.94 6.47
C GLN A 729 -16.89 -1.89 6.88
N PHE A 730 -17.41 -2.65 5.93
CA PHE A 730 -18.27 -3.80 6.27
C PHE A 730 -17.51 -4.81 7.13
N ALA A 731 -18.08 -5.16 8.29
CA ALA A 731 -17.47 -6.09 9.25
C ALA A 731 -17.19 -7.48 8.63
N HIS A 732 -17.96 -7.86 7.60
CA HIS A 732 -17.73 -9.08 6.84
C HIS A 732 -18.22 -8.94 5.39
N HIS A 733 -17.47 -9.47 4.41
CA HIS A 733 -17.81 -9.32 2.98
C HIS A 733 -19.22 -9.84 2.64
N LYS A 734 -19.58 -11.01 3.19
CA LYS A 734 -20.93 -11.60 3.03
C LYS A 734 -22.10 -10.69 3.45
N ILE A 735 -21.90 -9.70 4.34
CA ILE A 735 -22.95 -8.71 4.68
C ILE A 735 -23.25 -7.87 3.43
N ARG A 736 -22.21 -7.31 2.81
CA ARG A 736 -22.29 -6.55 1.56
C ARG A 736 -22.86 -7.37 0.41
N GLU A 737 -22.38 -8.61 0.23
CA GLU A 737 -22.93 -9.53 -0.77
C GLU A 737 -24.43 -9.77 -0.58
N THR A 738 -24.88 -9.98 0.66
CA THR A 738 -26.30 -10.20 0.99
C THR A 738 -27.14 -8.96 0.67
N LEU A 739 -26.67 -7.77 1.06
CA LEU A 739 -27.33 -6.49 0.74
C LEU A 739 -27.47 -6.28 -0.79
N ILE A 740 -26.41 -6.55 -1.56
CA ILE A 740 -26.43 -6.39 -3.03
C ILE A 740 -27.34 -7.45 -3.68
N ALA A 741 -27.31 -8.70 -3.20
CA ALA A 741 -28.13 -9.79 -3.76
C ALA A 741 -29.64 -9.61 -3.49
N GLU A 742 -30.01 -8.86 -2.46
CA GLU A 742 -31.40 -8.56 -2.11
C GLU A 742 -31.93 -7.26 -2.76
N LEU A 743 -31.08 -6.49 -3.45
CA LEU A 743 -31.50 -5.30 -4.19
C LEU A 743 -32.21 -5.65 -5.51
N PRO A 744 -33.40 -5.06 -5.80
CA PRO A 744 -34.00 -5.11 -7.12
C PRO A 744 -33.09 -4.49 -8.19
N ALA A 745 -33.04 -5.07 -9.38
CA ALA A 745 -32.16 -4.62 -10.47
C ALA A 745 -32.31 -3.12 -10.80
N ASP A 746 -33.55 -2.62 -10.87
CA ASP A 746 -33.84 -1.20 -11.15
C ASP A 746 -33.31 -0.27 -10.03
N THR A 747 -33.45 -0.69 -8.76
CA THR A 747 -32.95 0.05 -7.60
C THR A 747 -31.42 0.06 -7.58
N SER A 748 -30.79 -1.08 -7.85
CA SER A 748 -29.33 -1.20 -7.97
C SER A 748 -28.79 -0.28 -9.07
N ALA A 749 -29.35 -0.33 -10.27
CA ALA A 749 -28.94 0.54 -11.38
C ALA A 749 -29.12 2.04 -11.08
N GLN A 750 -30.14 2.41 -10.30
CA GLN A 750 -30.31 3.79 -9.82
C GLN A 750 -29.26 4.17 -8.77
N MET A 751 -28.94 3.28 -7.82
CA MET A 751 -27.88 3.49 -6.82
C MET A 751 -26.50 3.64 -7.48
N HIS A 752 -26.12 2.72 -8.39
CA HIS A 752 -24.85 2.83 -9.14
C HIS A 752 -24.75 4.16 -9.91
N ARG A 753 -25.85 4.64 -10.52
CA ARG A 753 -25.91 5.95 -11.19
C ARG A 753 -25.74 7.14 -10.22
N ARG A 754 -26.28 7.07 -9.00
CA ARG A 754 -26.08 8.10 -7.96
C ARG A 754 -24.63 8.14 -7.51
N VAL A 755 -24.05 6.98 -7.20
CA VAL A 755 -22.66 6.82 -6.77
C VAL A 755 -21.69 7.34 -7.83
N ALA A 756 -21.86 6.95 -9.10
CA ALA A 756 -20.99 7.40 -10.17
C ALA A 756 -20.98 8.94 -10.32
N ARG A 757 -22.15 9.59 -10.24
CA ARG A 757 -22.25 11.06 -10.28
C ARG A 757 -21.60 11.74 -9.08
N ALA A 758 -21.70 11.14 -7.88
CA ALA A 758 -21.03 11.67 -6.69
C ALA A 758 -19.50 11.57 -6.82
N ILE A 759 -18.98 10.45 -7.32
CA ILE A 759 -17.55 10.26 -7.59
C ILE A 759 -17.06 11.26 -8.65
N GLU A 760 -17.78 11.43 -9.77
CA GLU A 760 -17.45 12.43 -10.80
C GLU A 760 -17.44 13.87 -10.26
N SER A 761 -18.33 14.19 -9.31
CA SER A 761 -18.42 15.53 -8.72
C SER A 761 -17.36 15.81 -7.66
N LEU A 762 -16.87 14.79 -6.96
CA LEU A 762 -15.84 14.90 -5.92
C LEU A 762 -14.42 14.86 -6.50
N TYR A 763 -14.22 14.04 -7.53
CA TYR A 763 -12.91 13.72 -8.09
C TYR A 763 -12.88 13.94 -9.61
N PRO A 764 -13.18 15.17 -10.10
CA PRO A 764 -13.16 15.47 -11.53
C PRO A 764 -11.76 15.23 -12.11
N ASP A 765 -11.72 14.60 -13.29
CA ASP A 765 -10.50 14.22 -14.02
C ASP A 765 -9.47 13.38 -13.22
N ASN A 766 -9.81 12.90 -12.02
CA ASN A 766 -8.95 11.97 -11.28
C ASN A 766 -9.04 10.58 -11.89
N TRP A 767 -7.97 10.19 -12.59
CA TRP A 767 -7.89 8.93 -13.32
C TRP A 767 -8.02 7.68 -12.43
N GLU A 768 -7.76 7.78 -11.13
CA GLU A 768 -7.86 6.66 -10.19
C GLU A 768 -9.28 6.10 -10.17
N TYR A 769 -10.28 6.97 -10.18
CA TYR A 769 -11.68 6.56 -10.17
C TYR A 769 -12.17 6.06 -11.53
N ASN A 770 -11.38 6.10 -12.62
CA ASN A 770 -11.85 5.70 -13.95
C ASN A 770 -12.31 4.24 -14.02
N GLU A 771 -11.66 3.32 -13.31
CA GLU A 771 -12.03 1.89 -13.29
C GLU A 771 -13.27 1.63 -12.42
N VAL A 772 -13.37 2.33 -11.28
CA VAL A 772 -14.56 2.32 -10.41
C VAL A 772 -15.78 2.91 -11.16
N LEU A 773 -15.60 4.05 -11.83
CA LEU A 773 -16.62 4.70 -12.66
C LEU A 773 -17.03 3.83 -13.85
N LEU A 774 -16.09 3.15 -14.51
CA LEU A 774 -16.34 2.18 -15.57
C LEU A 774 -17.31 1.07 -15.12
N GLU A 775 -17.12 0.53 -13.91
CA GLU A 775 -18.02 -0.47 -13.32
C GLU A 775 -19.37 0.11 -12.91
N HIS A 776 -19.42 1.24 -12.18
CA HIS A 776 -20.70 1.84 -11.79
C HIS A 776 -21.53 2.28 -13.00
N TRP A 777 -20.93 2.84 -14.05
CA TRP A 777 -21.65 3.20 -15.27
C TRP A 777 -22.11 1.96 -16.06
N CYS A 778 -21.35 0.86 -16.05
CA CYS A 778 -21.80 -0.43 -16.56
C CYS A 778 -23.05 -0.93 -15.83
N ALA A 779 -23.01 -0.97 -14.49
CA ALA A 779 -24.08 -1.45 -13.63
C ALA A 779 -25.32 -0.53 -13.64
N ALA A 780 -25.12 0.78 -13.88
CA ALA A 780 -26.20 1.73 -14.11
C ALA A 780 -26.90 1.55 -15.47
N GLY A 781 -26.28 0.84 -16.43
CA GLY A 781 -26.75 0.73 -17.81
C GLY A 781 -26.56 1.99 -18.65
N ASP A 782 -25.61 2.86 -18.30
CA ASP A 782 -25.30 4.08 -19.07
C ASP A 782 -24.18 3.79 -20.07
N VAL A 783 -24.56 3.39 -21.28
CA VAL A 783 -23.61 2.94 -22.33
C VAL A 783 -22.64 4.05 -22.74
N ASP A 784 -23.11 5.31 -22.76
CA ASP A 784 -22.30 6.44 -23.20
C ASP A 784 -21.16 6.74 -22.21
N LYS A 785 -21.49 6.81 -20.92
CA LYS A 785 -20.50 6.97 -19.84
C LYS A 785 -19.62 5.72 -19.69
N HIS A 786 -20.19 4.52 -19.76
CA HIS A 786 -19.44 3.27 -19.69
C HIS A 786 -18.34 3.22 -20.75
N LEU A 787 -18.66 3.50 -22.02
CA LEU A 787 -17.69 3.50 -23.12
C LEU A 787 -16.64 4.61 -23.02
N HIS A 788 -16.99 5.77 -22.44
CA HIS A 788 -16.03 6.84 -22.19
C HIS A 788 -14.93 6.38 -21.21
N TYR A 789 -15.31 5.89 -20.03
CA TYR A 789 -14.34 5.38 -19.05
C TYR A 789 -13.62 4.13 -19.55
N LEU A 790 -14.27 3.28 -20.35
CA LEU A 790 -13.66 2.11 -20.96
C LEU A 790 -12.51 2.49 -21.88
N ASN A 791 -12.67 3.57 -22.66
CA ASN A 791 -11.62 4.09 -23.53
C ASN A 791 -10.43 4.62 -22.72
N LEU A 792 -10.70 5.35 -21.62
CA LEU A 792 -9.65 5.86 -20.72
C LEU A 792 -8.86 4.72 -20.05
N VAL A 793 -9.56 3.72 -19.49
CA VAL A 793 -8.92 2.54 -18.85
C VAL A 793 -8.14 1.72 -19.87
N ALA A 794 -8.72 1.40 -21.03
CA ALA A 794 -8.02 0.64 -22.07
C ALA A 794 -6.81 1.41 -22.65
N ARG A 795 -6.92 2.72 -22.85
CA ARG A 795 -5.79 3.59 -23.26
C ARG A 795 -4.66 3.53 -22.25
N ARG A 796 -4.97 3.62 -20.95
CA ARG A 796 -4.00 3.50 -19.85
C ARG A 796 -3.38 2.11 -19.81
N GLN A 797 -4.17 1.05 -19.93
CA GLN A 797 -3.65 -0.33 -19.95
C GLN A 797 -2.71 -0.58 -21.13
N ILE A 798 -3.00 -0.06 -22.32
CA ILE A 798 -2.14 -0.24 -23.50
C ILE A 798 -0.90 0.66 -23.45
N ASN A 799 -1.03 1.91 -22.99
CA ASN A 799 0.05 2.89 -23.09
C ASN A 799 0.89 3.09 -21.83
N ILE A 800 0.43 2.63 -20.64
CA ILE A 800 1.08 2.88 -19.35
C ILE A 800 1.34 1.58 -18.57
N THR A 801 0.41 0.63 -18.49
CA THR A 801 0.62 -0.63 -17.72
C THR A 801 0.95 -1.87 -18.56
N ALA A 802 0.95 -1.75 -19.89
CA ALA A 802 1.21 -2.85 -20.85
C ALA A 802 0.28 -4.08 -20.76
N GLU A 803 -0.89 -3.95 -20.13
CA GLU A 803 -1.85 -5.05 -19.96
C GLU A 803 -2.66 -5.34 -21.24
N TYR A 804 -1.98 -5.62 -22.35
CA TYR A 804 -2.61 -5.74 -23.67
C TYR A 804 -3.74 -6.78 -23.73
N THR A 805 -3.62 -7.89 -23.00
CA THR A 805 -4.63 -8.96 -22.93
C THR A 805 -5.84 -8.58 -22.07
N THR A 806 -5.67 -7.75 -21.04
CA THR A 806 -6.79 -7.24 -20.22
C THR A 806 -7.51 -6.13 -20.95
N ALA A 807 -6.76 -5.18 -21.53
CA ALA A 807 -7.30 -4.13 -22.39
C ALA A 807 -8.09 -4.71 -23.56
N TYR A 808 -7.56 -5.74 -24.25
CA TYR A 808 -8.26 -6.42 -25.33
C TYR A 808 -9.61 -7.00 -24.89
N ARG A 809 -9.64 -7.77 -23.78
CA ARG A 809 -10.87 -8.35 -23.23
C ARG A 809 -11.88 -7.28 -22.81
N LEU A 810 -11.39 -6.15 -22.29
CA LEU A 810 -12.23 -5.02 -21.91
C LEU A 810 -12.86 -4.36 -23.15
N LEU A 811 -12.05 -4.11 -24.19
CA LEU A 811 -12.51 -3.55 -25.47
C LEU A 811 -13.53 -4.46 -26.16
N GLU A 812 -13.33 -5.78 -26.16
CA GLU A 812 -14.34 -6.74 -26.65
C GLU A 812 -15.67 -6.63 -25.89
N ARG A 813 -15.63 -6.58 -24.56
CA ARG A 813 -16.84 -6.43 -23.73
C ARG A 813 -17.56 -5.10 -23.97
N GLY A 814 -16.82 -4.02 -24.23
CA GLY A 814 -17.40 -2.73 -24.63
C GLY A 814 -18.05 -2.79 -26.01
N MET A 815 -17.37 -3.39 -26.98
CA MET A 815 -17.90 -3.57 -28.35
C MET A 815 -19.14 -4.46 -28.39
N ALA A 816 -19.25 -5.46 -27.51
CA ALA A 816 -20.43 -6.34 -27.42
C ALA A 816 -21.71 -5.64 -26.90
N GLN A 817 -21.59 -4.46 -26.29
CA GLN A 817 -22.73 -3.68 -25.77
C GLN A 817 -23.31 -2.67 -26.77
N ILE A 818 -22.65 -2.48 -27.92
CA ILE A 818 -23.08 -1.55 -28.98
C ILE A 818 -23.28 -2.27 -30.31
N ALA A 819 -24.14 -1.70 -31.15
CA ALA A 819 -24.33 -2.19 -32.51
C ALA A 819 -23.02 -2.14 -33.31
N ASP A 820 -22.82 -3.07 -34.25
CA ASP A 820 -21.64 -3.08 -35.12
C ASP A 820 -21.50 -1.82 -35.98
N THR A 821 -22.59 -1.07 -36.17
CA THR A 821 -22.66 0.21 -36.90
C THR A 821 -22.47 1.45 -36.01
N ASP A 822 -22.23 1.31 -34.71
CA ASP A 822 -22.06 2.46 -33.80
C ASP A 822 -20.73 3.19 -34.06
N PRO A 823 -20.73 4.52 -34.30
CA PRO A 823 -19.50 5.28 -34.56
C PRO A 823 -18.38 5.09 -33.55
N ARG A 824 -18.71 4.91 -32.26
CA ARG A 824 -17.72 4.78 -31.17
C ARG A 824 -16.89 3.50 -31.30
N ARG A 825 -17.43 2.49 -31.99
CA ARG A 825 -16.75 1.21 -32.26
C ARG A 825 -15.48 1.39 -33.09
N VAL A 826 -15.39 2.43 -33.93
CA VAL A 826 -14.16 2.78 -34.67
C VAL A 826 -13.00 3.05 -33.72
N GLY A 827 -13.23 3.80 -32.64
CA GLY A 827 -12.22 4.08 -31.61
C GLY A 827 -11.79 2.81 -30.85
N LEU A 828 -12.75 1.95 -30.49
CA LEU A 828 -12.48 0.68 -29.80
C LEU A 828 -11.67 -0.29 -30.67
N LEU A 829 -12.05 -0.46 -31.94
CA LEU A 829 -11.33 -1.31 -32.90
C LEU A 829 -9.89 -0.82 -33.15
N ASN A 830 -9.67 0.51 -33.15
CA ASN A 830 -8.33 1.09 -33.24
C ASN A 830 -7.48 0.82 -31.98
N TRP A 831 -8.06 0.83 -30.79
CA TRP A 831 -7.37 0.38 -29.57
C TRP A 831 -7.10 -1.13 -29.59
N VAL A 832 -8.02 -1.96 -30.11
CA VAL A 832 -7.79 -3.40 -30.31
C VAL A 832 -6.63 -3.64 -31.27
N ALA A 833 -6.59 -2.92 -32.40
CA ALA A 833 -5.48 -3.01 -33.34
C ALA A 833 -4.13 -2.69 -32.68
N ARG A 834 -4.08 -1.62 -31.87
CA ARG A 834 -2.88 -1.25 -31.10
C ARG A 834 -2.50 -2.31 -30.06
N ALA A 835 -3.46 -2.86 -29.33
CA ALA A 835 -3.21 -3.90 -28.31
C ALA A 835 -2.70 -5.20 -28.92
N ARG A 836 -3.25 -5.62 -30.08
CA ARG A 836 -2.80 -6.79 -30.83
C ARG A 836 -1.44 -6.58 -31.49
N TRP A 837 -1.19 -5.38 -32.04
CA TRP A 837 0.11 -5.00 -32.58
C TRP A 837 1.20 -5.07 -31.50
N LYS A 838 0.94 -4.56 -30.29
CA LYS A 838 1.85 -4.67 -29.14
C LYS A 838 2.09 -6.10 -28.65
N GLN A 839 1.16 -7.03 -28.88
CA GLN A 839 1.33 -8.47 -28.63
C GLN A 839 2.12 -9.20 -29.73
N GLY A 840 2.54 -8.52 -30.80
CA GLY A 840 3.12 -9.15 -32.00
C GLY A 840 2.10 -9.91 -32.86
N GLN A 841 0.81 -9.80 -32.56
CA GLN A 841 -0.30 -10.48 -33.26
C GLN A 841 -0.73 -9.66 -34.48
N TYR A 842 0.19 -9.49 -35.43
CA TYR A 842 0.02 -8.54 -36.54
C TYR A 842 -1.19 -8.84 -37.43
N ALA A 843 -1.52 -10.11 -37.68
CA ALA A 843 -2.72 -10.46 -38.47
C ALA A 843 -4.04 -10.06 -37.78
N GLU A 844 -4.12 -10.19 -36.45
CA GLU A 844 -5.30 -9.73 -35.68
C GLU A 844 -5.36 -8.20 -35.61
N ALA A 845 -4.20 -7.55 -35.49
CA ALA A 845 -4.08 -6.09 -35.52
C ALA A 845 -4.54 -5.50 -36.87
N GLU A 846 -4.12 -6.12 -37.98
CA GLU A 846 -4.53 -5.76 -39.33
C GLU A 846 -6.04 -5.95 -39.52
N GLY A 847 -6.58 -7.08 -39.08
CA GLY A 847 -8.01 -7.37 -39.11
C GLY A 847 -8.85 -6.32 -38.36
N ALA A 848 -8.44 -5.95 -37.15
CA ALA A 848 -9.12 -4.93 -36.35
C ALA A 848 -9.02 -3.53 -36.99
N ALA A 849 -7.84 -3.13 -37.49
CA ALA A 849 -7.66 -1.83 -38.15
C ALA A 849 -8.42 -1.74 -39.48
N GLN A 850 -8.52 -2.83 -40.25
CA GLN A 850 -9.32 -2.86 -41.48
C GLN A 850 -10.83 -2.87 -41.18
N GLN A 851 -11.29 -3.50 -40.09
CA GLN A 851 -12.68 -3.34 -39.63
C GLN A 851 -12.98 -1.90 -39.21
N ALA A 852 -12.09 -1.27 -38.42
CA ALA A 852 -12.21 0.12 -38.00
C ALA A 852 -12.32 1.07 -39.21
N LYS A 853 -11.44 0.89 -40.20
CA LYS A 853 -11.43 1.65 -41.46
C LYS A 853 -12.75 1.49 -42.22
N THR A 854 -13.22 0.25 -42.46
CA THR A 854 -14.45 0.00 -43.24
C THR A 854 -15.67 0.62 -42.55
N LEU A 855 -15.75 0.53 -41.22
CA LEU A 855 -16.82 1.17 -40.46
C LEU A 855 -16.73 2.69 -40.57
N ALA A 856 -15.55 3.29 -40.38
CA ALA A 856 -15.33 4.73 -40.50
C ALA A 856 -15.68 5.26 -41.90
N GLU A 857 -15.33 4.52 -42.97
CA GLU A 857 -15.73 4.81 -44.35
C GLU A 857 -17.25 4.79 -44.53
N SER A 858 -17.96 3.84 -43.90
CA SER A 858 -19.43 3.73 -44.00
C SER A 858 -20.21 4.83 -43.29
N ILE A 859 -19.65 5.42 -42.22
CA ILE A 859 -20.29 6.47 -41.40
C ILE A 859 -19.77 7.89 -41.75
N GLY A 860 -18.73 8.01 -42.57
CA GLY A 860 -18.12 9.28 -42.96
C GLY A 860 -17.16 9.89 -41.92
N ASP A 861 -16.61 9.08 -41.02
CA ASP A 861 -15.66 9.53 -39.98
C ASP A 861 -14.23 9.65 -40.54
N GLU A 862 -13.89 10.80 -41.10
CA GLU A 862 -12.56 11.03 -41.70
C GLU A 862 -11.40 10.91 -40.68
N ALA A 863 -11.63 11.23 -39.41
CA ALA A 863 -10.63 11.10 -38.34
C ALA A 863 -10.39 9.63 -37.96
N GLY A 864 -11.47 8.85 -37.90
CA GLY A 864 -11.45 7.40 -37.76
C GLY A 864 -10.75 6.72 -38.93
N ILE A 865 -11.01 7.14 -40.17
CA ILE A 865 -10.32 6.63 -41.37
C ILE A 865 -8.81 6.92 -41.27
N ALA A 866 -8.42 8.15 -40.92
CA ALA A 866 -7.02 8.54 -40.81
C ALA A 866 -6.28 7.73 -39.72
N SER A 867 -6.92 7.54 -38.56
CA SER A 867 -6.39 6.75 -37.45
C SER A 867 -6.23 5.28 -37.82
N SER A 868 -7.25 4.70 -38.45
CA SER A 868 -7.24 3.29 -38.88
C SER A 868 -6.16 3.03 -39.94
N LYS A 869 -5.97 3.96 -40.89
CA LYS A 869 -4.87 3.90 -41.87
C LYS A 869 -3.50 4.01 -41.21
N ASN A 870 -3.32 4.83 -40.17
CA ASN A 870 -2.07 4.88 -39.43
C ASN A 870 -1.74 3.53 -38.75
N TYR A 871 -2.75 2.82 -38.19
CA TYR A 871 -2.54 1.48 -37.64
C TYR A 871 -2.24 0.42 -38.70
N LEU A 872 -2.91 0.46 -39.87
CA LEU A 872 -2.55 -0.39 -41.01
C LEU A 872 -1.11 -0.13 -41.50
N GLY A 873 -0.67 1.14 -41.50
CA GLY A 873 0.71 1.51 -41.80
C GLY A 873 1.72 0.93 -40.80
N LEU A 874 1.41 0.94 -39.50
CA LEU A 874 2.25 0.35 -38.45
C LEU A 874 2.38 -1.17 -38.62
N VAL A 875 1.28 -1.87 -38.92
CA VAL A 875 1.30 -3.31 -39.16
C VAL A 875 2.09 -3.64 -40.45
N ALA A 876 1.86 -2.90 -41.53
CA ALA A 876 2.61 -3.08 -42.77
C ALA A 876 4.12 -2.81 -42.60
N TRP A 877 4.50 -1.85 -41.75
CA TRP A 877 5.90 -1.55 -41.42
C TRP A 877 6.58 -2.70 -40.67
N GLU A 878 5.95 -3.28 -39.63
CA GLU A 878 6.48 -4.45 -38.90
C GLU A 878 6.64 -5.67 -39.82
N GLN A 879 5.71 -5.86 -40.76
CA GLN A 879 5.79 -6.93 -41.76
C GLN A 879 6.83 -6.66 -42.87
N GLY A 880 7.56 -5.54 -42.83
CA GLY A 880 8.56 -5.16 -43.84
C GLY A 880 7.98 -4.67 -45.17
N GLN A 881 6.66 -4.46 -45.25
CA GLN A 881 5.94 -4.04 -46.45
C GLN A 881 5.99 -2.51 -46.62
N TYR A 882 7.19 -1.96 -46.76
CA TYR A 882 7.43 -0.50 -46.70
C TYR A 882 6.69 0.33 -47.77
N ASP A 883 6.40 -0.23 -48.95
CA ASP A 883 5.57 0.43 -49.97
C ASP A 883 4.09 0.55 -49.57
N LEU A 884 3.56 -0.48 -48.90
CA LEU A 884 2.20 -0.47 -48.38
C LEU A 884 2.08 0.46 -47.17
N ALA A 885 3.08 0.43 -46.28
CA ALA A 885 3.18 1.34 -45.14
C ALA A 885 3.23 2.81 -45.59
N GLU A 886 4.08 3.15 -46.57
CA GLU A 886 4.13 4.51 -47.16
C GLU A 886 2.75 4.98 -47.63
N ASN A 887 2.06 4.14 -48.40
CA ASN A 887 0.75 4.46 -48.97
C ASN A 887 -0.29 4.73 -47.87
N TYR A 888 -0.35 3.88 -46.84
CA TYR A 888 -1.24 4.10 -45.70
C TYR A 888 -0.92 5.38 -44.91
N TYR A 889 0.35 5.66 -44.65
CA TYR A 889 0.74 6.87 -43.93
C TYR A 889 0.52 8.15 -44.75
N GLN A 890 0.76 8.14 -46.07
CA GLN A 890 0.42 9.27 -46.96
C GLN A 890 -1.08 9.55 -46.97
N GLN A 891 -1.92 8.52 -47.07
CA GLN A 891 -3.37 8.68 -46.99
C GLN A 891 -3.83 9.17 -45.60
N SER A 892 -3.17 8.74 -44.52
CA SER A 892 -3.46 9.21 -43.16
C SER A 892 -3.05 10.68 -42.99
N LEU A 893 -1.86 11.06 -43.49
CA LEU A 893 -1.35 12.43 -43.49
C LEU A 893 -2.29 13.39 -44.23
N ALA A 894 -2.68 13.07 -45.47
CA ALA A 894 -3.56 13.93 -46.26
C ALA A 894 -4.94 14.17 -45.61
N LEU A 895 -5.48 13.17 -44.89
CA LEU A 895 -6.70 13.33 -44.11
C LEU A 895 -6.47 14.20 -42.86
N ARG A 896 -5.35 14.02 -42.15
CA ARG A 896 -5.00 14.82 -40.96
C ARG A 896 -4.67 16.27 -41.29
N GLU A 897 -4.03 16.53 -42.43
CA GLU A 897 -3.83 17.88 -42.99
C GLU A 897 -5.19 18.54 -43.31
N LYS A 898 -6.15 17.81 -43.86
CA LYS A 898 -7.53 18.31 -44.09
C LYS A 898 -8.29 18.60 -42.78
N LEU A 899 -8.03 17.83 -41.73
CA LEU A 899 -8.66 17.94 -40.41
C LEU A 899 -7.92 18.91 -39.46
N GLU A 900 -6.81 19.51 -39.90
CA GLU A 900 -5.92 20.36 -39.10
C GLU A 900 -5.33 19.69 -37.83
N ASP A 901 -5.34 18.35 -37.77
CA ASP A 901 -4.84 17.51 -36.65
C ASP A 901 -3.30 17.55 -36.56
N GLN A 902 -2.74 18.61 -35.95
CA GLN A 902 -1.29 18.82 -35.87
C GLN A 902 -0.54 17.65 -35.21
N ALA A 903 -1.08 17.08 -34.14
CA ALA A 903 -0.46 15.92 -33.46
C ALA A 903 -0.44 14.68 -34.37
N GLY A 904 -1.54 14.44 -35.08
CA GLY A 904 -1.61 13.38 -36.09
C GLY A 904 -0.71 13.61 -37.30
N ILE A 905 -0.59 14.87 -37.77
CA ILE A 905 0.32 15.25 -38.85
C ILE A 905 1.76 14.92 -38.45
N ALA A 906 2.22 15.37 -37.29
CA ALA A 906 3.56 15.04 -36.78
C ALA A 906 3.81 13.52 -36.69
N ALA A 907 2.86 12.77 -36.12
CA ALA A 907 2.97 11.31 -36.04
C ALA A 907 3.05 10.63 -37.43
N SER A 908 2.23 11.05 -38.39
CA SER A 908 2.26 10.52 -39.75
C SER A 908 3.55 10.89 -40.49
N LEU A 909 4.08 12.11 -40.30
CA LEU A 909 5.36 12.54 -40.86
C LEU A 909 6.53 11.74 -40.27
N SER A 910 6.60 11.58 -38.94
CA SER A 910 7.60 10.72 -38.28
C SER A 910 7.58 9.29 -38.81
N ASN A 911 6.39 8.71 -38.99
CA ASN A 911 6.23 7.37 -39.54
C ASN A 911 6.67 7.27 -41.01
N LEU A 912 6.43 8.29 -41.83
CA LEU A 912 6.98 8.38 -43.19
C LEU A 912 8.50 8.50 -43.19
N GLY A 913 9.08 9.27 -42.26
CA GLY A 913 10.52 9.34 -42.05
C GLY A 913 11.12 7.96 -41.80
N ASN A 914 10.52 7.18 -40.89
CA ASN A 914 10.94 5.79 -40.58
C ASN A 914 10.89 4.89 -41.84
N VAL A 915 9.83 5.01 -42.65
CA VAL A 915 9.68 4.24 -43.89
C VAL A 915 10.73 4.62 -44.93
N TYR A 916 11.01 5.91 -45.13
CA TYR A 916 12.02 6.34 -46.11
C TYR A 916 13.45 6.02 -45.68
N GLN A 917 13.75 6.10 -44.36
CA GLN A 917 15.00 5.62 -43.79
C GLN A 917 15.19 4.11 -44.05
N ALA A 918 14.12 3.31 -43.89
CA ALA A 918 14.13 1.87 -44.17
C ALA A 918 14.43 1.52 -45.64
N LYS A 919 13.99 2.38 -46.57
CA LYS A 919 14.11 2.20 -48.03
C LYS A 919 15.44 2.64 -48.62
N GLY A 920 16.24 3.42 -47.90
CA GLY A 920 17.48 4.03 -48.43
C GLY A 920 17.39 5.51 -48.78
N ASP A 921 16.21 6.13 -48.71
CA ASP A 921 16.05 7.53 -49.08
C ASP A 921 16.24 8.46 -47.87
N VAL A 922 17.52 8.58 -47.50
CA VAL A 922 18.00 9.41 -46.39
C VAL A 922 17.60 10.89 -46.57
N ALA A 923 17.43 11.36 -47.80
CA ALA A 923 17.02 12.75 -48.08
C ALA A 923 15.53 12.99 -47.76
N ARG A 924 14.62 12.13 -48.24
CA ARG A 924 13.20 12.22 -47.88
C ARG A 924 12.96 11.93 -46.41
N ALA A 925 13.69 10.98 -45.82
CA ALA A 925 13.61 10.72 -44.39
C ALA A 925 13.88 11.99 -43.56
N GLN A 926 14.94 12.74 -43.91
CA GLN A 926 15.28 14.01 -43.24
C GLN A 926 14.14 15.04 -43.38
N GLU A 927 13.60 15.25 -44.59
CA GLU A 927 12.51 16.21 -44.82
C GLU A 927 11.28 15.93 -43.95
N PHE A 928 10.86 14.65 -43.86
CA PHE A 928 9.72 14.25 -43.06
C PHE A 928 9.96 14.44 -41.55
N TYR A 929 11.15 14.10 -41.05
CA TYR A 929 11.48 14.33 -39.64
C TYR A 929 11.63 15.82 -39.29
N GLU A 930 12.23 16.65 -40.16
CA GLU A 930 12.34 18.10 -39.93
C GLU A 930 10.95 18.74 -39.83
N ARG A 931 10.03 18.40 -40.74
CA ARG A 931 8.63 18.84 -40.69
C ARG A 931 7.93 18.37 -39.41
N SER A 932 8.17 17.14 -38.96
CA SER A 932 7.62 16.62 -37.70
C SER A 932 8.16 17.37 -36.49
N ALA A 933 9.47 17.62 -36.43
CA ALA A 933 10.12 18.27 -35.31
C ALA A 933 9.60 19.70 -35.09
N VAL A 934 9.40 20.48 -36.16
CA VAL A 934 8.83 21.84 -36.06
C VAL A 934 7.41 21.83 -35.47
N ILE A 935 6.59 20.85 -35.85
CA ILE A 935 5.24 20.71 -35.28
C ILE A 935 5.32 20.28 -33.80
N GLN A 936 6.20 19.34 -33.47
CA GLN A 936 6.38 18.86 -32.08
C GLN A 936 6.95 19.94 -31.16
N GLU A 937 7.85 20.80 -31.64
CA GLU A 937 8.27 22.03 -30.95
C GLU A 937 7.10 22.97 -30.70
N THR A 938 6.23 23.18 -31.71
CA THR A 938 5.07 24.07 -31.60
C THR A 938 3.99 23.53 -30.65
N LEU A 939 3.89 22.21 -30.52
CA LEU A 939 2.97 21.52 -29.60
C LEU A 939 3.58 21.29 -28.20
N GLU A 940 4.83 21.68 -27.96
CA GLU A 940 5.62 21.35 -26.77
C GLU A 940 5.73 19.83 -26.48
N ASP A 941 5.57 18.98 -27.51
CA ASP A 941 5.72 17.51 -27.46
C ASP A 941 7.20 17.13 -27.34
N ARG A 942 7.74 17.20 -26.12
CA ARG A 942 9.13 16.87 -25.80
C ARG A 942 9.48 15.40 -26.09
N TRP A 943 8.52 14.48 -25.92
CA TRP A 943 8.72 13.05 -26.15
C TRP A 943 8.90 12.73 -27.63
N GLY A 944 7.94 13.17 -28.44
CA GLY A 944 8.00 13.08 -29.89
C GLY A 944 9.21 13.82 -30.44
N LEU A 945 9.44 15.06 -30.00
CA LEU A 945 10.61 15.85 -30.41
C LEU A 945 11.94 15.14 -30.11
N SER A 946 12.13 14.61 -28.88
CA SER A 946 13.38 13.91 -28.53
C SER A 946 13.64 12.70 -29.44
N SER A 947 12.59 12.00 -29.85
CA SER A 947 12.66 10.81 -30.71
C SER A 947 12.89 11.18 -32.17
N THR A 948 12.22 12.21 -32.66
CA THR A 948 12.45 12.79 -33.99
C THR A 948 13.86 13.36 -34.12
N LEU A 949 14.39 14.03 -33.10
CA LEU A 949 15.78 14.51 -33.04
C LEU A 949 16.78 13.34 -33.04
N ASN A 950 16.51 12.26 -32.29
CA ASN A 950 17.32 11.04 -32.31
C ASN A 950 17.38 10.45 -33.74
N ASN A 951 16.25 10.42 -34.45
CA ASN A 951 16.18 9.92 -35.82
C ASN A 951 16.83 10.89 -36.84
N LEU A 952 16.70 12.20 -36.66
CA LEU A 952 17.43 13.23 -37.43
C LEU A 952 18.94 13.08 -37.26
N GLY A 953 19.41 12.85 -36.03
CA GLY A 953 20.82 12.54 -35.74
C GLY A 953 21.28 11.33 -36.55
N ALA A 954 20.50 10.25 -36.56
CA ALA A 954 20.81 9.02 -37.30
C ALA A 954 20.90 9.24 -38.81
N VAL A 955 19.84 9.82 -39.40
CA VAL A 955 19.75 10.12 -40.84
C VAL A 955 20.84 11.10 -41.26
N THR A 956 21.20 12.06 -40.41
CA THR A 956 22.28 13.01 -40.70
C THR A 956 23.66 12.33 -40.64
N ALA A 957 23.87 11.38 -39.71
CA ALA A 957 25.06 10.53 -39.72
C ALA A 957 25.13 9.68 -41.01
N MET A 958 24.01 9.15 -41.51
CA MET A 958 23.94 8.41 -42.78
C MET A 958 24.37 9.22 -44.01
N GLN A 959 24.47 10.55 -43.90
CA GLN A 959 24.98 11.44 -44.95
C GLN A 959 26.48 11.77 -44.78
N GLY A 960 27.16 11.20 -43.78
CA GLY A 960 28.54 11.54 -43.39
C GLY A 960 28.66 12.90 -42.69
N LYS A 961 27.56 13.50 -42.24
CA LYS A 961 27.53 14.81 -41.58
C LYS A 961 27.59 14.64 -40.05
N PHE A 962 28.78 14.39 -39.51
CA PHE A 962 28.93 14.05 -38.08
C PHE A 962 28.63 15.21 -37.13
N ASP A 963 29.13 16.43 -37.36
CA ASP A 963 28.88 17.55 -36.41
C ASP A 963 27.39 17.92 -36.27
N PRO A 964 26.60 18.04 -37.36
CA PRO A 964 25.16 18.28 -37.23
C PRO A 964 24.40 17.09 -36.63
N SER A 965 24.86 15.86 -36.87
CA SER A 965 24.31 14.65 -36.24
C SER A 965 24.50 14.66 -34.71
N LEU A 966 25.71 14.99 -34.25
CA LEU A 966 26.02 15.15 -32.82
C LEU A 966 25.12 16.22 -32.17
N ALA A 967 24.90 17.36 -32.84
CA ALA A 967 24.01 18.42 -32.32
C ALA A 967 22.56 17.94 -32.12
N PHE A 968 22.02 17.13 -33.05
CA PHE A 968 20.68 16.53 -32.88
C PHE A 968 20.65 15.50 -31.75
N PHE A 969 21.65 14.64 -31.65
CA PHE A 969 21.74 13.64 -30.57
C PHE A 969 21.95 14.27 -29.19
N GLU A 970 22.77 15.30 -29.06
CA GLU A 970 22.96 16.06 -27.81
C GLU A 970 21.66 16.74 -27.36
N ARG A 971 20.91 17.34 -28.29
CA ARG A 971 19.59 17.92 -27.98
C ARG A 971 18.57 16.85 -27.58
N SER A 972 18.59 15.70 -28.25
CA SER A 972 17.79 14.52 -27.85
C SER A 972 18.18 14.02 -26.46
N ARG A 973 19.49 13.97 -26.14
CA ARG A 973 20.02 13.56 -24.84
C ARG A 973 19.55 14.50 -23.74
N ALA A 974 19.72 15.81 -23.91
CA ALA A 974 19.29 16.81 -22.93
C ALA A 974 17.78 16.72 -22.63
N LEU A 975 16.95 16.56 -23.67
CA LEU A 975 15.51 16.33 -23.48
C LEU A 975 15.23 15.02 -22.74
N ARG A 976 15.95 13.93 -23.03
CA ARG A 976 15.76 12.63 -22.37
C ARG A 976 16.30 12.59 -20.95
N GLU A 977 17.34 13.36 -20.64
CA GLU A 977 17.85 13.61 -19.29
C GLU A 977 16.85 14.44 -18.47
N GLU A 978 16.34 15.55 -19.01
CA GLU A 978 15.25 16.33 -18.41
C GLU A 978 13.99 15.47 -18.21
N MET A 979 13.69 14.58 -19.16
CA MET A 979 12.55 13.67 -19.07
C MET A 979 12.82 12.40 -18.23
N GLY A 980 14.01 12.21 -17.67
CA GLY A 980 14.36 10.97 -16.94
C GLY A 980 14.15 9.67 -17.73
N ASP A 981 14.12 9.75 -19.06
CA ASP A 981 13.92 8.62 -19.97
C ASP A 981 15.21 7.80 -20.06
N LYS A 982 15.46 6.97 -19.04
CA LYS A 982 16.66 6.11 -18.99
C LYS A 982 16.80 5.22 -20.23
N ARG A 983 15.70 4.76 -20.82
CA ARG A 983 15.74 3.85 -21.97
C ARG A 983 16.13 4.61 -23.25
N GLY A 984 15.46 5.72 -23.54
CA GLY A 984 15.85 6.58 -24.65
C GLY A 984 17.23 7.20 -24.45
N LEU A 985 17.62 7.54 -23.22
CA LEU A 985 18.96 8.03 -22.89
C LEU A 985 20.03 6.98 -23.23
N ALA A 986 19.85 5.72 -22.84
CA ALA A 986 20.74 4.62 -23.24
C ALA A 986 20.82 4.51 -24.77
N ALA A 987 19.69 4.50 -25.48
CA ALA A 987 19.67 4.45 -26.94
C ALA A 987 20.42 5.64 -27.58
N THR A 988 20.16 6.87 -27.13
CA THR A 988 20.84 8.09 -27.61
C THR A 988 22.33 8.09 -27.31
N LEU A 989 22.76 7.59 -26.14
CA LEU A 989 24.17 7.41 -25.79
C LEU A 989 24.84 6.38 -26.70
N ASN A 990 24.20 5.23 -26.95
CA ASN A 990 24.73 4.27 -27.92
C ASN A 990 24.86 4.89 -29.32
N ASN A 991 23.90 5.70 -29.75
CA ASN A 991 23.96 6.40 -31.04
C ASN A 991 25.09 7.43 -31.10
N LEU A 992 25.31 8.21 -30.03
CA LEU A 992 26.48 9.09 -29.89
C LEU A 992 27.79 8.28 -29.97
N GLY A 993 27.84 7.11 -29.33
CA GLY A 993 28.96 6.18 -29.43
C GLY A 993 29.20 5.68 -30.86
N PHE A 994 28.15 5.39 -31.61
CA PHE A 994 28.23 4.96 -33.01
C PHE A 994 28.70 6.08 -33.95
N VAL A 995 28.23 7.32 -33.75
CA VAL A 995 28.74 8.48 -34.51
C VAL A 995 30.21 8.76 -34.18
N ALA A 996 30.60 8.70 -32.91
CA ALA A 996 32.00 8.83 -32.50
C ALA A 996 32.88 7.73 -33.12
N TYR A 997 32.41 6.49 -33.16
CA TYR A 997 33.09 5.36 -33.82
C TYR A 997 33.30 5.61 -35.32
N LEU A 998 32.27 6.04 -36.06
CA LEU A 998 32.37 6.38 -37.49
C LEU A 998 33.31 7.58 -37.73
N ASN A 999 33.39 8.51 -36.79
CA ASN A 999 34.31 9.65 -36.81
C ASN A 999 35.73 9.31 -36.30
N ASN A 1000 36.05 8.02 -36.11
CA ASN A 1000 37.32 7.51 -35.57
C ASN A 1000 37.70 8.01 -34.16
N GLN A 1001 36.73 8.48 -33.38
CA GLN A 1001 36.88 8.95 -31.99
C GLN A 1001 36.65 7.78 -31.03
N PHE A 1002 37.52 6.76 -31.09
CA PHE A 1002 37.32 5.47 -30.41
C PHE A 1002 37.20 5.58 -28.88
N ASP A 1003 37.98 6.43 -28.21
CA ASP A 1003 37.89 6.63 -26.76
C ASP A 1003 36.54 7.23 -26.34
N THR A 1004 36.03 8.20 -27.11
CA THR A 1004 34.71 8.81 -26.93
C THR A 1004 33.59 7.81 -27.20
N ALA A 1005 33.74 6.98 -28.24
CA ALA A 1005 32.80 5.90 -28.56
C ALA A 1005 32.71 4.90 -27.39
N GLN A 1006 33.86 4.51 -26.84
CA GLN A 1006 33.95 3.62 -25.70
C GLN A 1006 33.20 4.18 -24.47
N ASP A 1007 33.47 5.42 -24.07
CA ASP A 1007 32.79 6.07 -22.94
C ASP A 1007 31.26 6.10 -23.11
N TYR A 1008 30.77 6.50 -24.29
CA TYR A 1008 29.33 6.52 -24.57
C TYR A 1008 28.69 5.11 -24.55
N TYR A 1009 29.35 4.10 -25.11
CA TYR A 1009 28.82 2.74 -25.06
C TYR A 1009 28.80 2.16 -23.64
N TRP A 1010 29.82 2.39 -22.81
CA TRP A 1010 29.81 1.93 -21.41
C TRP A 1010 28.73 2.63 -20.58
N LYS A 1011 28.48 3.92 -20.81
CA LYS A 1011 27.35 4.64 -20.20
C LYS A 1011 26.00 4.08 -20.64
N SER A 1012 25.82 3.81 -21.94
CA SER A 1012 24.61 3.15 -22.46
C SER A 1012 24.40 1.78 -21.83
N LEU A 1013 25.46 0.96 -21.76
CA LEU A 1013 25.41 -0.40 -21.21
C LEU A 1013 25.01 -0.37 -19.73
N ALA A 1014 25.65 0.46 -18.90
CA ALA A 1014 25.35 0.58 -17.48
C ALA A 1014 23.89 1.02 -17.24
N ILE A 1015 23.38 1.96 -18.03
CA ILE A 1015 21.97 2.38 -17.94
C ILE A 1015 21.05 1.23 -18.38
N GLY A 1016 21.31 0.60 -19.52
CA GLY A 1016 20.54 -0.52 -20.06
C GLY A 1016 20.45 -1.72 -19.11
N GLU A 1017 21.57 -2.07 -18.47
CA GLU A 1017 21.63 -3.09 -17.42
C GLU A 1017 20.82 -2.68 -16.18
N SER A 1018 20.96 -1.43 -15.71
CA SER A 1018 20.21 -0.92 -14.55
C SER A 1018 18.69 -0.92 -14.73
N ILE A 1019 18.21 -0.85 -15.98
CA ILE A 1019 16.77 -0.88 -16.31
C ILE A 1019 16.28 -2.22 -16.86
N GLY A 1020 17.17 -3.23 -16.98
CA GLY A 1020 16.81 -4.53 -17.55
C GLY A 1020 16.43 -4.49 -19.03
N ASP A 1021 16.85 -3.48 -19.81
CA ASP A 1021 16.62 -3.45 -21.26
C ASP A 1021 17.55 -4.44 -21.97
N THR A 1022 17.15 -5.72 -21.94
CA THR A 1022 17.92 -6.82 -22.53
C THR A 1022 18.27 -6.55 -23.99
N SER A 1023 17.34 -6.04 -24.80
CA SER A 1023 17.55 -5.72 -26.21
C SER A 1023 18.59 -4.60 -26.41
N GLY A 1024 18.43 -3.48 -25.70
CA GLY A 1024 19.38 -2.36 -25.72
C GLY A 1024 20.78 -2.76 -25.24
N VAL A 1025 20.86 -3.64 -24.23
CA VAL A 1025 22.11 -4.25 -23.76
C VAL A 1025 22.76 -5.10 -24.85
N VAL A 1026 22.02 -5.97 -25.56
CA VAL A 1026 22.61 -6.78 -26.65
C VAL A 1026 23.21 -5.89 -27.75
N HIS A 1027 22.48 -4.87 -28.19
CA HIS A 1027 22.98 -3.94 -29.20
C HIS A 1027 24.22 -3.17 -28.73
N THR A 1028 24.20 -2.69 -27.49
CA THR A 1028 25.36 -1.96 -26.93
C THR A 1028 26.59 -2.88 -26.81
N LEU A 1029 26.41 -4.13 -26.37
CA LEU A 1029 27.49 -5.13 -26.32
C LEU A 1029 28.05 -5.46 -27.72
N ASN A 1030 27.20 -5.62 -28.74
CA ASN A 1030 27.67 -5.82 -30.11
C ASN A 1030 28.52 -4.64 -30.61
N ASN A 1031 28.12 -3.41 -30.28
CA ASN A 1031 28.85 -2.20 -30.66
C ASN A 1031 30.19 -2.07 -29.92
N ILE A 1032 30.24 -2.40 -28.62
CA ILE A 1032 31.50 -2.47 -27.84
C ILE A 1032 32.42 -3.54 -28.43
N GLY A 1033 31.90 -4.73 -28.73
CA GLY A 1033 32.66 -5.80 -29.35
C GLY A 1033 33.24 -5.40 -30.71
N SER A 1034 32.43 -4.74 -31.56
CA SER A 1034 32.84 -4.22 -32.86
C SER A 1034 33.91 -3.12 -32.76
N LEU A 1035 33.79 -2.24 -31.76
CA LEU A 1035 34.81 -1.23 -31.43
C LEU A 1035 36.13 -1.89 -31.00
N GLN A 1036 36.08 -2.88 -30.11
CA GLN A 1036 37.24 -3.66 -29.67
C GLN A 1036 37.91 -4.40 -30.84
N VAL A 1037 37.12 -4.93 -31.80
CA VAL A 1037 37.60 -5.52 -33.05
C VAL A 1037 38.39 -4.53 -33.90
N GLN A 1038 37.96 -3.27 -34.03
CA GLN A 1038 38.73 -2.23 -34.75
C GLN A 1038 39.99 -1.81 -33.98
N MET A 1039 39.90 -1.70 -32.66
CA MET A 1039 41.04 -1.42 -31.78
C MET A 1039 42.03 -2.59 -31.66
N LYS A 1040 41.77 -3.73 -32.32
CA LYS A 1040 42.56 -4.97 -32.29
C LYS A 1040 42.69 -5.59 -30.88
N GLN A 1041 41.70 -5.35 -30.02
CA GLN A 1041 41.60 -5.90 -28.67
C GLN A 1041 40.88 -7.24 -28.70
N ASP A 1042 41.42 -8.20 -29.47
CA ASP A 1042 40.72 -9.43 -29.86
C ASP A 1042 40.19 -10.25 -28.68
N ASP A 1043 40.93 -10.37 -27.56
CA ASP A 1043 40.47 -11.13 -26.38
C ASP A 1043 39.30 -10.45 -25.66
N ALA A 1044 39.31 -9.12 -25.57
CA ALA A 1044 38.20 -8.36 -25.00
C ALA A 1044 36.96 -8.40 -25.92
N ALA A 1045 37.18 -8.33 -27.23
CA ALA A 1045 36.14 -8.48 -28.24
C ALA A 1045 35.45 -9.84 -28.13
N ILE A 1046 36.22 -10.93 -28.01
CA ILE A 1046 35.67 -12.29 -27.83
C ILE A 1046 34.75 -12.35 -26.60
N GLN A 1047 35.19 -11.86 -25.44
CA GLN A 1047 34.38 -11.86 -24.21
C GLN A 1047 33.07 -11.07 -24.37
N THR A 1048 33.15 -9.87 -24.95
CA THR A 1048 31.99 -9.00 -25.14
C THR A 1048 31.01 -9.56 -26.19
N LEU A 1049 31.53 -10.05 -27.32
CA LEU A 1049 30.74 -10.65 -28.40
C LEU A 1049 30.13 -11.99 -27.98
N ALA A 1050 30.77 -12.78 -27.11
CA ALA A 1050 30.18 -14.01 -26.56
C ALA A 1050 28.94 -13.70 -25.70
N ARG A 1051 29.01 -12.66 -24.86
CA ARG A 1051 27.86 -12.17 -24.08
C ARG A 1051 26.75 -11.62 -24.98
N SER A 1052 27.12 -10.85 -26.01
CA SER A 1052 26.15 -10.37 -27.01
C SER A 1052 25.49 -11.53 -27.76
N LEU A 1053 26.25 -12.56 -28.16
CA LEU A 1053 25.76 -13.69 -28.94
C LEU A 1053 24.78 -14.57 -28.15
N SER A 1054 25.06 -14.84 -26.87
CA SER A 1054 24.17 -15.65 -26.04
C SER A 1054 22.81 -14.96 -25.83
N MET A 1055 22.82 -13.65 -25.56
CA MET A 1055 21.60 -12.85 -25.43
C MET A 1055 20.86 -12.71 -26.77
N ALA A 1056 21.57 -12.43 -27.87
CA ALA A 1056 20.97 -12.35 -29.21
C ALA A 1056 20.27 -13.66 -29.63
N ARG A 1057 20.88 -14.82 -29.31
CA ARG A 1057 20.28 -16.14 -29.54
C ARG A 1057 19.04 -16.37 -28.68
N ALA A 1058 19.07 -16.00 -27.41
CA ALA A 1058 17.91 -16.11 -26.51
C ALA A 1058 16.71 -15.25 -26.96
N LEU A 1059 16.98 -14.11 -27.61
CA LEU A 1059 15.96 -13.18 -28.12
C LEU A 1059 15.52 -13.47 -29.57
N GLY A 1060 16.20 -14.37 -30.29
CA GLY A 1060 15.91 -14.69 -31.70
C GLY A 1060 16.39 -13.63 -32.71
N MET A 1061 17.38 -12.80 -32.34
CA MET A 1061 17.83 -11.64 -33.10
C MET A 1061 18.78 -12.02 -34.26
N ILE A 1062 18.25 -12.75 -35.25
CA ILE A 1062 19.03 -13.32 -36.37
C ILE A 1062 19.95 -12.29 -37.08
N PRO A 1063 19.50 -11.06 -37.45
CA PRO A 1063 20.41 -10.10 -38.10
C PRO A 1063 21.63 -9.74 -37.25
N LEU A 1064 21.43 -9.54 -35.94
CA LEU A 1064 22.50 -9.21 -34.99
C LEU A 1064 23.46 -10.39 -34.78
N ILE A 1065 22.96 -11.63 -34.82
CA ILE A 1065 23.79 -12.83 -34.78
C ILE A 1065 24.75 -12.86 -36.00
N LEU A 1066 24.27 -12.47 -37.19
CA LEU A 1066 25.13 -12.40 -38.39
C LEU A 1066 26.19 -11.29 -38.29
N GLU A 1067 25.86 -10.14 -37.70
CA GLU A 1067 26.83 -9.07 -37.43
C GLU A 1067 27.93 -9.53 -36.47
N ILE A 1068 27.54 -10.19 -35.37
CA ILE A 1068 28.48 -10.79 -34.41
C ILE A 1068 29.36 -11.86 -35.08
N PHE A 1069 28.79 -12.69 -35.96
CA PHE A 1069 29.55 -13.68 -36.73
C PHE A 1069 30.58 -13.01 -37.66
N VAL A 1070 30.24 -11.93 -38.35
CA VAL A 1070 31.21 -11.16 -39.16
C VAL A 1070 32.34 -10.60 -38.29
N SER A 1071 32.02 -10.09 -37.09
CA SER A 1071 33.04 -9.63 -36.13
C SER A 1071 33.98 -10.76 -35.69
N TYR A 1072 33.46 -11.97 -35.45
CA TYR A 1072 34.29 -13.17 -35.22
C TYR A 1072 35.15 -13.54 -36.44
N ALA A 1073 34.61 -13.47 -37.65
CA ALA A 1073 35.39 -13.72 -38.87
C ALA A 1073 36.56 -12.73 -39.02
N GLN A 1074 36.39 -11.46 -38.62
CA GLN A 1074 37.48 -10.48 -38.58
C GLN A 1074 38.57 -10.85 -37.57
N ILE A 1075 38.19 -11.32 -36.38
CA ILE A 1075 39.15 -11.80 -35.36
C ILE A 1075 39.90 -13.04 -35.85
N PHE A 1076 39.19 -14.05 -36.36
CA PHE A 1076 39.82 -15.28 -36.83
C PHE A 1076 40.73 -15.06 -38.05
N ALA A 1077 40.36 -14.17 -38.97
CA ALA A 1077 41.25 -13.78 -40.08
C ALA A 1077 42.55 -13.12 -39.59
N ARG A 1078 42.52 -12.37 -38.48
CA ARG A 1078 43.74 -11.81 -37.84
C ARG A 1078 44.55 -12.86 -37.08
N ARG A 1079 43.89 -13.85 -36.46
CA ARG A 1079 44.52 -14.96 -35.72
C ARG A 1079 44.98 -16.13 -36.61
N GLU A 1080 45.16 -15.88 -37.92
CA GLU A 1080 45.58 -16.88 -38.92
C GLU A 1080 44.64 -18.11 -39.01
N ARG A 1081 43.39 -17.98 -38.55
CA ARG A 1081 42.30 -18.97 -38.62
C ARG A 1081 41.41 -18.74 -39.84
N SER A 1082 42.04 -18.54 -40.99
CA SER A 1082 41.36 -18.13 -42.23
C SER A 1082 40.37 -19.16 -42.80
N GLU A 1083 40.52 -20.44 -42.45
CA GLU A 1083 39.57 -21.52 -42.77
C GLU A 1083 38.21 -21.28 -42.09
N LEU A 1084 38.21 -21.08 -40.77
CA LEU A 1084 37.00 -20.80 -39.99
C LEU A 1084 36.39 -19.45 -40.34
N ALA A 1085 37.22 -18.43 -40.56
CA ALA A 1085 36.75 -17.13 -41.04
C ALA A 1085 36.03 -17.27 -42.40
N ALA A 1086 36.58 -18.06 -43.34
CA ALA A 1086 35.92 -18.33 -44.62
C ALA A 1086 34.61 -19.12 -44.47
N GLU A 1087 34.53 -20.09 -43.56
CA GLU A 1087 33.28 -20.82 -43.28
C GLU A 1087 32.19 -19.89 -42.71
N ILE A 1088 32.54 -18.99 -41.78
CA ILE A 1088 31.60 -18.01 -41.24
C ILE A 1088 31.13 -17.04 -42.34
N ILE A 1089 32.05 -16.53 -43.17
CA ILE A 1089 31.69 -15.65 -44.29
C ILE A 1089 30.83 -16.37 -45.34
N GLY A 1090 31.09 -17.66 -45.60
CA GLY A 1090 30.27 -18.50 -46.47
C GLY A 1090 28.83 -18.64 -45.97
N PHE A 1091 28.65 -18.88 -44.67
CA PHE A 1091 27.34 -18.91 -44.02
C PHE A 1091 26.62 -17.56 -44.11
N VAL A 1092 27.25 -16.48 -43.62
CA VAL A 1092 26.64 -15.14 -43.60
C VAL A 1092 26.28 -14.68 -45.01
N SER A 1093 27.14 -14.94 -46.00
CA SER A 1093 26.90 -14.52 -47.39
C SER A 1093 25.66 -15.16 -48.01
N ASN A 1094 25.33 -16.40 -47.64
CA ASN A 1094 24.21 -17.16 -48.20
C ASN A 1094 22.94 -17.15 -47.32
N HIS A 1095 23.00 -16.58 -46.11
CA HIS A 1095 21.87 -16.55 -45.20
C HIS A 1095 20.72 -15.65 -45.74
N PRO A 1096 19.43 -16.04 -45.66
CA PRO A 1096 18.32 -15.23 -46.19
C PRO A 1096 18.20 -13.82 -45.57
N ALA A 1097 18.64 -13.65 -44.32
CA ALA A 1097 18.68 -12.35 -43.63
C ALA A 1097 19.91 -11.49 -43.98
N ASN A 1098 20.76 -11.90 -44.94
CA ASN A 1098 21.96 -11.18 -45.34
C ASN A 1098 21.63 -9.88 -46.09
N ASN A 1099 21.81 -8.75 -45.40
CA ASN A 1099 21.55 -7.41 -45.92
C ASN A 1099 22.75 -6.87 -46.75
N GLN A 1100 22.62 -5.68 -47.32
CA GLN A 1100 23.67 -5.06 -48.15
C GLN A 1100 24.95 -4.72 -47.36
N GLU A 1101 24.82 -4.38 -46.08
CA GLU A 1101 25.92 -3.99 -45.19
C GLU A 1101 26.76 -5.22 -44.79
N LEU A 1102 26.09 -6.32 -44.41
CA LEU A 1102 26.71 -7.62 -44.16
C LEU A 1102 27.43 -8.15 -45.40
N ARG A 1103 26.83 -8.05 -46.60
CA ARG A 1103 27.53 -8.35 -47.87
C ARG A 1103 28.79 -7.51 -48.04
N GLN A 1104 28.72 -6.19 -47.83
CA GLN A 1104 29.89 -5.33 -47.98
C GLN A 1104 30.98 -5.69 -46.96
N ASN A 1105 30.61 -6.00 -45.72
CA ASN A 1105 31.57 -6.40 -44.68
C ASN A 1105 32.20 -7.78 -44.98
N CYS A 1106 31.44 -8.72 -45.54
CA CYS A 1106 31.97 -9.98 -46.09
C CYS A 1106 32.94 -9.74 -47.25
N GLU A 1107 32.57 -8.90 -48.21
CA GLU A 1107 33.43 -8.52 -49.35
C GLU A 1107 34.73 -7.84 -48.91
N ASN A 1108 34.67 -6.98 -47.88
CA ASN A 1108 35.83 -6.30 -47.31
C ASN A 1108 36.85 -7.26 -46.67
N LEU A 1109 36.42 -8.45 -46.22
CA LEU A 1109 37.28 -9.51 -45.69
C LEU A 1109 37.92 -10.39 -46.78
N MET A 1110 37.29 -10.50 -47.96
CA MET A 1110 37.77 -11.37 -49.03
C MET A 1110 39.23 -11.09 -49.48
N PRO A 1111 39.72 -9.84 -49.56
CA PRO A 1111 41.13 -9.57 -49.87
C PRO A 1111 42.11 -10.13 -48.83
N VAL A 1112 41.72 -10.18 -47.55
CA VAL A 1112 42.56 -10.73 -46.46
C VAL A 1112 42.61 -12.24 -46.57
N LEU A 1113 41.46 -12.90 -46.69
CA LEU A 1113 41.36 -14.35 -46.81
C LEU A 1113 42.09 -14.88 -48.05
N ARG A 1114 42.06 -14.14 -49.17
CA ARG A 1114 42.81 -14.46 -50.41
C ARG A 1114 44.33 -14.33 -50.28
N GLN A 1115 44.85 -13.60 -49.27
CA GLN A 1115 46.29 -13.52 -49.01
C GLN A 1115 46.79 -14.68 -48.15
N THR A 1116 45.92 -15.23 -47.28
CA THR A 1116 46.28 -16.30 -46.34
C THR A 1116 45.94 -17.71 -46.83
N THR A 1117 44.99 -17.85 -47.75
CA THR A 1117 44.41 -19.14 -48.14
C THR A 1117 44.46 -19.33 -49.66
N ALA A 1118 44.87 -20.52 -50.12
CA ALA A 1118 44.91 -20.85 -51.55
C ALA A 1118 43.49 -20.77 -52.18
N PRO A 1119 43.32 -20.31 -53.44
CA PRO A 1119 42.01 -20.04 -54.02
C PRO A 1119 41.01 -21.21 -53.97
N ASP A 1120 41.45 -22.41 -54.34
CA ASP A 1120 40.59 -23.61 -54.38
C ASP A 1120 40.15 -24.04 -52.97
N ALA A 1121 41.05 -23.92 -51.99
CA ALA A 1121 40.74 -24.20 -50.59
C ALA A 1121 39.77 -23.15 -50.03
N LEU A 1122 40.01 -21.87 -50.31
CA LEU A 1122 39.15 -20.76 -49.89
C LEU A 1122 37.71 -20.93 -50.41
N GLN A 1123 37.55 -21.32 -51.67
CA GLN A 1123 36.22 -21.63 -52.22
C GLN A 1123 35.58 -22.83 -51.51
N GLY A 1124 36.34 -23.89 -51.24
CA GLY A 1124 35.86 -25.05 -50.50
C GLY A 1124 35.37 -24.73 -49.07
N HIS A 1125 36.04 -23.82 -48.36
CA HIS A 1125 35.58 -23.35 -47.04
C HIS A 1125 34.33 -22.46 -47.12
N LEU A 1126 34.23 -21.59 -48.14
CA LEU A 1126 33.03 -20.78 -48.39
C LEU A 1126 31.81 -21.66 -48.71
N ASP A 1127 31.98 -22.66 -49.59
CA ASP A 1127 30.92 -23.60 -49.97
C ASP A 1127 30.50 -24.50 -48.79
N LYS A 1128 31.46 -24.94 -47.97
CA LYS A 1128 31.19 -25.65 -46.70
C LYS A 1128 30.39 -24.77 -45.74
N GLY A 1129 30.80 -23.51 -45.56
CA GLY A 1129 30.12 -22.52 -44.73
C GLY A 1129 28.67 -22.27 -45.15
N ALA A 1130 28.44 -22.14 -46.46
CA ALA A 1130 27.11 -21.94 -47.05
C ALA A 1130 26.11 -23.09 -46.74
N ALA A 1131 26.62 -24.29 -46.40
CA ALA A 1131 25.82 -25.46 -46.06
C ALA A 1131 25.61 -25.66 -44.55
N LEU A 1132 26.18 -24.82 -43.68
CA LEU A 1132 26.04 -24.93 -42.22
C LEU A 1132 24.70 -24.36 -41.71
N ALA A 1133 24.21 -24.91 -40.60
CA ALA A 1133 23.15 -24.30 -39.79
C ALA A 1133 23.73 -23.25 -38.83
N LEU A 1134 22.89 -22.31 -38.38
CA LEU A 1134 23.28 -21.23 -37.46
C LEU A 1134 23.93 -21.76 -36.17
N GLU A 1135 23.37 -22.84 -35.61
CA GLU A 1135 23.87 -23.51 -34.42
C GLU A 1135 25.27 -24.09 -34.64
N ALA A 1136 25.51 -24.72 -35.80
CA ALA A 1136 26.79 -25.33 -36.13
C ALA A 1136 27.90 -24.28 -36.33
N VAL A 1137 27.56 -23.08 -36.82
CA VAL A 1137 28.50 -21.95 -36.87
C VAL A 1137 28.78 -21.43 -35.46
N ALA A 1138 27.75 -21.24 -34.62
CA ALA A 1138 27.92 -20.80 -33.24
C ALA A 1138 28.76 -21.78 -32.40
N GLU A 1139 28.57 -23.09 -32.55
CA GLU A 1139 29.37 -24.14 -31.90
C GLU A 1139 30.81 -24.21 -32.44
N SER A 1140 31.06 -23.78 -33.67
CA SER A 1140 32.41 -23.73 -34.24
C SER A 1140 33.18 -22.50 -33.73
N ILE A 1141 32.50 -21.37 -33.57
CA ILE A 1141 33.05 -20.19 -32.88
C ILE A 1141 33.39 -20.54 -31.43
N ALA A 1142 32.43 -21.08 -30.68
CA ALA A 1142 32.56 -21.42 -29.25
C ALA A 1142 33.57 -22.54 -28.91
N ARG A 1143 34.18 -23.18 -29.91
CA ARG A 1143 35.28 -24.15 -29.73
C ARG A 1143 36.67 -23.54 -29.89
N GLU A 1144 36.77 -22.36 -30.51
CA GLU A 1144 38.03 -21.66 -30.80
C GLU A 1144 38.18 -20.36 -29.98
N THR A 1145 37.21 -20.08 -29.10
CA THR A 1145 37.14 -18.94 -28.17
C THR A 1145 37.03 -19.43 -26.73
#